data_AF-A0A1A8IZJ0-F1
#
_entry.id   AF-A0A1A8IZJ0-F1
#
_cell.length_a   1.000
_cell.length_b   1.000
_cell.length_c   1.000
_cell.angle_alpha   90.00
_cell.angle_beta   90.00
_cell.angle_gamma   90.00
#
_symmetry.space_group_name_H-M   'P 1'
#
loop_
_entity.id
_entity.type
_entity.pdbx_description
1 polymer ?
#
loop_
_entity_poly.entity_id
_entity_poly.type
_entity_poly.pdbx_seq_one_letter_code
_entity_poly.pdbx_strand_id
1 'polypeptide(L)'
;MEPKRKLINSVESCVDEALCGLVRASGGLSLLRGHRVVLRSDLDNLKGKVALLSGGGSGHEPAHGGYIGAGMLSAAVAGGVFASPPPTSILAAILALHKAGASGVLLIVKNYTGDRLNFGLAAEQARNQGVAVDMVIVAEDCAFDQPSKAGRRGLCGTVFIHKLAGALAEEGCPLDQIVSKVTEVLKGIGTLGVSLSPCSVPGCLPSFDLPPGDMELGLGIHGEPGIQRSKVASADEVVKTMLDHMTNPDSQSHLPLSSGDAVVLCVNNLGALSCLEMAVVTRAALNCLESRGVVVVRVMSGAFMTSLEMAGVSLTLMKINPEVLRLFDATTSAPAWPSLSSVCVSGRSYIIDSPFLTTRPQDDRHAEGPWSPMMRNALEKICSTLLDKQEELNSLDRAAGDGDCGNTHAQAARAIQDWLQDHVVPGCPGQLLSVLAGLVQEKMGGSSGALYSLFLTAAAGHVTEGRSDAASWARALHAGTQAMRRYGGADPGDRTMLDALCPAADELMKLTTTPPSGTMAVLQAAVQKATSGAEATRDLTARAGRASYIAADRIQSISVDNVLATSVKATLLAPDGVYFPYATESNKLVREIGNVTRGLEITFQFAVKPDVIEVFLQKNTLPFQLQLNFKTRDQQRVTRVLTEQRPVTTTSRILVGKLNMAVLDVHCAQLCASLTMEGRIQEAQNQLQAQQDLLKQVSKLRPIQKQENVYGNWMETMTTICDDITTGSQHVLSDEAAEVVYLMRRASSISNKYAKVQKKNLRKKKALGEV
;
A
#
# COMPACT_ATOMS: atom_id res chain seq x y z
N MET A 1 -2.89 2.14 19.30
CA MET A 1 -1.88 2.48 18.27
C MET A 1 -0.79 3.25 18.96
N GLU A 2 0.48 2.97 18.65
CA GLU A 2 1.60 3.82 19.08
C GLU A 2 1.82 4.93 18.04
N PRO A 3 2.33 6.11 18.44
CA PRO A 3 2.72 7.16 17.50
C PRO A 3 3.73 6.64 16.48
N LYS A 4 3.60 7.04 15.21
CA LYS A 4 4.61 6.72 14.18
C LYS A 4 5.96 7.34 14.59
N ARG A 5 7.03 6.54 14.58
CA ARG A 5 8.39 7.04 14.80
C ARG A 5 8.80 7.96 13.65
N LYS A 6 9.34 9.14 13.98
CA LYS A 6 9.83 10.15 13.03
C LYS A 6 11.32 10.38 13.28
N LEU A 7 12.05 10.77 12.23
CA LEU A 7 13.46 11.15 12.34
C LEU A 7 13.58 12.59 12.84
N ILE A 8 13.43 12.76 14.16
CA ILE A 8 13.53 14.04 14.87
C ILE A 8 14.22 13.80 16.22
N ASN A 9 14.87 14.83 16.77
CA ASN A 9 15.46 14.75 18.12
C ASN A 9 14.40 14.90 19.21
N SER A 10 13.57 15.96 19.12
CA SER A 10 12.44 16.21 20.02
C SER A 10 11.28 16.87 19.28
N VAL A 11 10.06 16.79 19.83
CA VAL A 11 8.86 17.42 19.24
C VAL A 11 8.97 18.95 19.34
N GLU A 12 9.54 19.46 20.43
CA GLU A 12 9.62 20.88 20.75
C GLU A 12 10.62 21.61 19.85
N SER A 13 11.78 20.99 19.58
CA SER A 13 12.88 21.60 18.82
C SER A 13 12.84 21.33 17.31
N CYS A 14 11.99 20.39 16.85
CA CYS A 14 12.05 19.92 15.45
C CYS A 14 11.90 21.03 14.40
N VAL A 15 11.07 22.05 14.66
CA VAL A 15 10.91 23.19 13.74
C VAL A 15 12.17 24.04 13.70
N ASP A 16 12.77 24.34 14.86
CA ASP A 16 13.98 25.17 14.94
C ASP A 16 15.18 24.45 14.28
N GLU A 17 15.28 23.14 14.47
CA GLU A 17 16.27 22.29 13.81
C GLU A 17 16.05 22.24 12.29
N ALA A 18 14.81 22.11 11.83
CA ALA A 18 14.47 22.11 10.41
C ALA A 18 14.82 23.45 9.73
N LEU A 19 14.51 24.58 10.37
CA LEU A 19 14.87 25.90 9.86
C LEU A 19 16.40 26.10 9.84
N CYS A 20 17.11 25.62 10.86
CA CYS A 20 18.57 25.61 10.87
C CYS A 20 19.14 24.78 9.70
N GLY A 21 18.58 23.60 9.46
CA GLY A 21 18.94 22.75 8.32
C GLY A 21 18.72 23.45 6.97
N LEU A 22 17.56 24.09 6.78
CA LEU A 22 17.24 24.86 5.58
C LEU A 22 18.25 25.98 5.32
N VAL A 23 18.55 26.80 6.34
CA VAL A 23 19.50 27.91 6.21
C VAL A 23 20.93 27.41 5.96
N ARG A 24 21.35 26.33 6.61
CA ARG A 24 22.68 25.76 6.37
C ARG A 24 22.83 25.06 5.02
N ALA A 25 21.74 24.58 4.45
CA ALA A 25 21.73 23.97 3.12
C ALA A 25 21.72 25.00 1.97
N SER A 26 21.35 26.26 2.24
CA SER A 26 21.23 27.32 1.23
C SER A 26 22.04 28.55 1.59
N GLY A 27 23.11 28.85 0.85
CA GLY A 27 24.03 29.97 1.14
C GLY A 27 23.42 31.38 1.03
N GLY A 28 22.16 31.50 0.58
CA GLY A 28 21.44 32.77 0.40
C GLY A 28 20.39 33.09 1.48
N LEU A 29 20.36 32.36 2.60
CA LEU A 29 19.34 32.51 3.65
C LEU A 29 19.94 32.85 5.02
N SER A 30 19.15 33.50 5.87
CA SER A 30 19.52 33.91 7.24
C SER A 30 18.39 33.66 8.23
N LEU A 31 18.72 33.25 9.46
CA LEU A 31 17.75 33.16 10.57
C LEU A 31 17.69 34.48 11.35
N LEU A 32 16.48 34.97 11.60
CA LEU A 32 16.27 36.10 12.50
C LEU A 32 16.38 35.62 13.96
N ARG A 33 17.36 36.14 14.69
CA ARG A 33 17.61 35.74 16.08
C ARG A 33 16.35 35.93 16.94
N GLY A 34 16.00 34.91 17.72
CA GLY A 34 14.86 34.93 18.65
C GLY A 34 13.50 34.65 18.01
N HIS A 35 13.45 34.44 16.69
CA HIS A 35 12.21 34.20 15.95
C HIS A 35 12.37 33.03 14.98
N ARG A 36 11.28 32.29 14.73
CA ARG A 36 11.19 31.27 13.66
C ARG A 36 10.96 31.95 12.31
N VAL A 37 11.87 32.83 11.93
CA VAL A 37 11.81 33.63 10.71
C VAL A 37 13.08 33.39 9.92
N VAL A 38 12.90 33.00 8.65
CA VAL A 38 13.98 32.91 7.68
C VAL A 38 13.83 34.08 6.71
N LEU A 39 14.95 34.72 6.39
CA LEU A 39 15.05 35.87 5.50
C LEU A 39 16.06 35.55 4.39
N ARG A 40 15.96 36.23 3.25
CA ARG A 40 17.08 36.26 2.29
C ARG A 40 18.30 36.94 2.92
N SER A 41 19.51 36.48 2.62
CA SER A 41 20.75 37.03 3.20
C SER A 41 21.15 38.37 2.58
N ASP A 42 20.70 38.67 1.37
CA ASP A 42 20.99 39.87 0.59
C ASP A 42 19.94 40.97 0.78
N LEU A 43 19.57 41.28 2.04
CA LEU A 43 18.50 42.22 2.38
C LEU A 43 18.67 43.62 1.76
N ASP A 44 19.90 44.09 1.54
CA ASP A 44 20.17 45.38 0.90
C ASP A 44 19.59 45.48 -0.52
N ASN A 45 19.43 44.35 -1.22
CA ASN A 45 18.83 44.29 -2.56
C ASN A 45 17.32 44.55 -2.56
N LEU A 46 16.69 44.63 -1.38
CA LEU A 46 15.27 44.99 -1.23
C LEU A 46 15.03 46.50 -1.22
N LYS A 47 16.08 47.32 -1.17
CA LYS A 47 15.94 48.77 -1.06
C LYS A 47 15.12 49.35 -2.21
N GLY A 48 14.02 50.03 -1.86
CA GLY A 48 13.09 50.63 -2.82
C GLY A 48 12.10 49.65 -3.47
N LYS A 49 12.24 48.34 -3.26
CA LYS A 49 11.32 47.30 -3.74
C LYS A 49 10.32 46.90 -2.66
N VAL A 50 9.20 46.34 -3.10
CA VAL A 50 8.24 45.71 -2.18
C VAL A 50 8.82 44.39 -1.68
N ALA A 51 8.84 44.19 -0.37
CA ALA A 51 9.24 42.92 0.21
C ALA A 51 8.04 41.98 0.33
N LEU A 52 8.26 40.69 0.12
CA LEU A 52 7.21 39.67 0.20
C LEU A 52 7.42 38.78 1.43
N LEU A 53 6.38 38.68 2.25
CA LEU A 53 6.37 37.86 3.47
C LEU A 53 5.24 36.84 3.39
N SER A 54 5.55 35.58 3.62
CA SER A 54 4.54 34.53 3.82
C SER A 54 4.87 33.70 5.07
N GLY A 55 4.06 32.68 5.34
CA GLY A 55 4.24 31.83 6.51
C GLY A 55 3.04 30.97 6.82
N GLY A 56 3.09 30.37 8.01
CA GLY A 56 2.05 29.50 8.54
C GLY A 56 2.65 28.43 9.45
N GLY A 57 1.84 27.40 9.77
CA GLY A 57 2.34 26.22 10.46
C GLY A 57 3.43 25.49 9.67
N SER A 58 4.36 24.88 10.39
CA SER A 58 5.36 23.96 9.82
C SER A 58 4.74 22.63 9.43
N GLY A 59 5.46 21.83 8.63
CA GLY A 59 4.99 20.54 8.13
C GLY A 59 4.48 20.56 6.69
N HIS A 60 4.72 21.66 5.97
CA HIS A 60 4.39 21.83 4.55
C HIS A 60 5.63 22.03 3.68
N GLU A 61 6.82 21.75 4.22
CA GLU A 61 8.08 21.99 3.56
C GLU A 61 8.10 21.33 2.16
N PRO A 62 8.60 22.02 1.12
CA PRO A 62 9.41 23.23 1.18
C PRO A 62 8.63 24.53 1.44
N ALA A 63 7.30 24.53 1.45
CA ALA A 63 6.53 25.71 1.79
C ALA A 63 6.72 26.11 3.27
N HIS A 64 7.11 27.35 3.60
CA HIS A 64 7.42 28.46 2.71
C HIS A 64 8.92 28.80 2.62
N GLY A 65 9.74 28.28 3.53
CA GLY A 65 11.15 28.65 3.63
C GLY A 65 11.97 28.34 2.37
N GLY A 66 11.60 27.28 1.63
CA GLY A 66 12.24 26.94 0.35
C GLY A 66 11.94 27.92 -0.79
N TYR A 67 10.99 28.84 -0.61
CA TYR A 67 10.59 29.83 -1.60
C TYR A 67 11.16 31.23 -1.35
N ILE A 68 12.14 31.33 -0.45
CA ILE A 68 12.84 32.59 -0.16
C ILE A 68 13.99 32.78 -1.15
N GLY A 69 14.00 33.90 -1.85
CA GLY A 69 15.02 34.26 -2.85
C GLY A 69 14.58 35.39 -3.76
N ALA A 70 15.51 35.93 -4.55
CA ALA A 70 15.22 36.91 -5.59
C ALA A 70 14.12 36.37 -6.51
N GLY A 71 13.13 37.20 -6.85
CA GLY A 71 12.00 36.79 -7.71
C GLY A 71 10.92 35.93 -7.04
N MET A 72 11.02 35.68 -5.72
CA MET A 72 9.99 35.04 -4.89
C MET A 72 9.92 35.72 -3.50
N LEU A 73 9.83 34.96 -2.39
CA LEU A 73 9.66 35.53 -1.06
C LEU A 73 10.94 36.24 -0.57
N SER A 74 10.78 37.35 0.14
CA SER A 74 11.88 37.99 0.88
C SER A 74 12.11 37.32 2.23
N ALA A 75 11.06 36.74 2.81
CA ALA A 75 11.04 36.14 4.12
C ALA A 75 9.90 35.13 4.28
N ALA A 76 10.06 34.18 5.20
CA ALA A 76 8.99 33.31 5.67
C ALA A 76 8.98 33.16 7.19
N VAL A 77 7.79 33.10 7.78
CA VAL A 77 7.58 32.88 9.22
C VAL A 77 6.99 31.50 9.46
N ALA A 78 7.64 30.70 10.30
CA ALA A 78 7.20 29.36 10.67
C ALA A 78 6.60 29.33 12.08
N GLY A 79 5.44 28.69 12.24
CA GLY A 79 4.81 28.45 13.52
C GLY A 79 5.21 27.13 14.16
N GLY A 80 4.31 26.54 14.95
CA GLY A 80 4.42 25.12 15.32
C GLY A 80 4.00 24.23 14.14
N VAL A 81 4.18 22.91 14.25
CA VAL A 81 3.67 21.98 13.23
C VAL A 81 2.15 22.12 13.14
N PHE A 82 1.63 22.49 11.96
CA PHE A 82 0.23 22.80 11.68
C PHE A 82 -0.41 23.90 12.57
N ALA A 83 0.40 24.74 13.20
CA ALA A 83 -0.07 25.85 14.04
C ALA A 83 0.48 27.18 13.52
N SER A 84 -0.41 28.14 13.29
CA SER A 84 -0.05 29.48 12.80
C SER A 84 1.03 30.16 13.67
N PRO A 85 1.98 30.91 13.08
CA PRO A 85 3.03 31.59 13.83
C PRO A 85 2.46 32.70 14.73
N PRO A 86 3.14 33.01 15.85
CA PRO A 86 2.72 34.10 16.73
C PRO A 86 2.85 35.47 16.03
N PRO A 87 1.91 36.41 16.26
CA PRO A 87 1.93 37.75 15.68
C PRO A 87 3.24 38.51 15.89
N THR A 88 3.90 38.31 17.04
CA THR A 88 5.18 38.95 17.39
C THR A 88 6.31 38.57 16.45
N SER A 89 6.36 37.31 15.98
CA SER A 89 7.37 36.87 15.02
C SER A 89 7.07 37.37 13.61
N ILE A 90 5.78 37.49 13.25
CA ILE A 90 5.36 38.10 11.98
C ILE A 90 5.73 39.59 11.96
N LEU A 91 5.40 40.33 13.03
CA LEU A 91 5.77 41.73 13.17
C LEU A 91 7.29 41.92 13.10
N ALA A 92 8.07 41.08 13.78
CA ALA A 92 9.53 41.14 13.72
C ALA A 92 10.08 40.97 12.30
N ALA A 93 9.48 40.07 11.50
CA ALA A 93 9.84 39.91 10.09
C ALA A 93 9.49 41.16 9.26
N ILE A 94 8.29 41.72 9.43
CA ILE A 94 7.87 42.96 8.74
C ILE A 94 8.84 44.10 9.05
N LEU A 95 9.17 44.31 10.33
CA LEU A 95 10.07 45.38 10.77
C LEU A 95 11.50 45.17 10.28
N ALA A 96 11.99 43.92 10.23
CA ALA A 96 13.30 43.59 9.68
C ALA A 96 13.39 43.94 8.18
N LEU A 97 12.35 43.60 7.40
CA LEU A 97 12.27 43.93 5.98
C LEU A 97 12.16 45.44 5.74
N HIS A 98 11.33 46.14 6.53
CA HIS A 98 11.21 47.59 6.45
C HIS A 98 12.52 48.30 6.78
N LYS A 99 13.23 47.86 7.84
CA LYS A 99 14.54 48.40 8.23
C LYS A 99 15.61 48.18 7.15
N ALA A 100 15.50 47.12 6.36
CA ALA A 100 16.36 46.87 5.20
C ALA A 100 16.07 47.80 4.00
N GLY A 101 15.06 48.67 4.09
CA GLY A 101 14.75 49.67 3.07
C GLY A 101 13.67 49.25 2.07
N ALA A 102 12.89 48.20 2.37
CA ALA A 102 11.72 47.84 1.57
C ALA A 102 10.71 49.00 1.51
N SER A 103 10.19 49.31 0.31
CA SER A 103 9.22 50.38 0.09
C SER A 103 7.81 50.06 0.61
N GLY A 104 7.55 48.77 0.85
CA GLY A 104 6.35 48.24 1.50
C GLY A 104 6.49 46.73 1.70
N VAL A 105 5.59 46.12 2.46
CA VAL A 105 5.57 44.67 2.71
C VAL A 105 4.23 44.07 2.31
N LEU A 106 4.23 43.12 1.37
CA LEU A 106 3.06 42.34 1.02
C LEU A 106 3.05 41.04 1.82
N LEU A 107 1.99 40.82 2.58
CA LEU A 107 1.70 39.58 3.28
C LEU A 107 0.91 38.64 2.37
N ILE A 108 1.47 37.48 2.02
CA ILE A 108 0.78 36.44 1.24
C ILE A 108 0.33 35.35 2.22
N VAL A 109 -0.97 35.30 2.51
CA VAL A 109 -1.52 34.52 3.63
C VAL A 109 -2.48 33.46 3.12
N LYS A 110 -2.24 32.19 3.49
CA LYS A 110 -3.18 31.08 3.20
C LYS A 110 -4.48 31.30 3.97
N ASN A 111 -5.64 31.00 3.37
CA ASN A 111 -6.94 31.23 4.03
C ASN A 111 -7.26 30.19 5.12
N TYR A 112 -6.58 30.33 6.26
CA TYR A 112 -6.85 29.65 7.52
C TYR A 112 -7.12 30.70 8.59
N THR A 113 -8.08 30.42 9.49
CA THR A 113 -8.50 31.40 10.50
C THR A 113 -7.35 31.87 11.38
N GLY A 114 -6.51 30.94 11.85
CA GLY A 114 -5.32 31.27 12.66
C GLY A 114 -4.35 32.18 11.89
N ASP A 115 -4.05 31.85 10.64
CA ASP A 115 -3.16 32.65 9.79
C ASP A 115 -3.72 34.05 9.55
N ARG A 116 -5.00 34.18 9.18
CA ARG A 116 -5.64 35.48 8.95
C ARG A 116 -5.62 36.39 10.17
N LEU A 117 -5.93 35.84 11.35
CA LEU A 117 -5.94 36.62 12.59
C LEU A 117 -4.53 37.06 12.99
N ASN A 118 -3.56 36.14 12.96
CA ASN A 118 -2.19 36.43 13.41
C ASN A 118 -1.47 37.40 12.47
N PHE A 119 -1.57 37.18 11.15
CA PHE A 119 -0.98 38.09 10.16
C PHE A 119 -1.72 39.43 10.12
N GLY A 120 -3.06 39.43 10.24
CA GLY A 120 -3.83 40.66 10.32
C GLY A 120 -3.44 41.53 11.51
N LEU A 121 -3.31 40.93 12.70
CA LEU A 121 -2.86 41.66 13.89
C LEU A 121 -1.45 42.23 13.72
N ALA A 122 -0.51 41.46 13.15
CA ALA A 122 0.84 41.95 12.88
C ALA A 122 0.86 43.08 11.83
N ALA A 123 -0.01 43.01 10.81
CA ALA A 123 -0.17 44.07 9.81
C ALA A 123 -0.65 45.38 10.44
N GLU A 124 -1.69 45.33 11.28
CA GLU A 124 -2.18 46.50 12.01
C GLU A 124 -1.12 47.10 12.95
N GLN A 125 -0.39 46.24 13.66
CA GLN A 125 0.72 46.68 14.52
C GLN A 125 1.85 47.36 13.73
N ALA A 126 2.18 46.86 12.53
CA ALA A 126 3.18 47.46 11.66
C ALA A 126 2.71 48.78 11.03
N ARG A 127 1.44 48.87 10.61
CA ARG A 127 0.81 50.10 10.12
C ARG A 127 0.82 51.21 11.18
N ASN A 128 0.56 50.86 12.44
CA ASN A 128 0.68 51.78 13.57
C ASN A 128 2.11 52.29 13.80
N GLN A 129 3.12 51.60 13.26
CA GLN A 129 4.53 52.02 13.27
C GLN A 129 4.94 52.73 11.96
N GLY A 130 3.98 53.08 11.10
CA GLY A 130 4.23 53.81 9.85
C GLY A 130 4.72 52.93 8.69
N VAL A 131 4.68 51.60 8.82
CA VAL A 131 5.10 50.70 7.74
C VAL A 131 3.95 50.51 6.74
N ALA A 132 4.23 50.69 5.45
CA ALA A 132 3.29 50.35 4.39
C ALA A 132 3.18 48.82 4.28
N VAL A 133 2.03 48.28 4.68
CA VAL A 133 1.76 46.84 4.68
C VAL A 133 0.40 46.58 4.04
N ASP A 134 0.34 45.59 3.15
CA ASP A 134 -0.92 45.06 2.62
C ASP A 134 -0.92 43.53 2.66
N MET A 135 -2.10 42.92 2.50
CA MET A 135 -2.30 41.49 2.67
C MET A 135 -3.19 40.90 1.59
N VAL A 136 -2.70 39.85 0.93
CA VAL A 136 -3.46 39.03 -0.01
C VAL A 136 -3.77 37.68 0.64
N ILE A 137 -5.05 37.31 0.62
CA ILE A 137 -5.53 36.03 1.13
C ILE A 137 -5.66 35.06 -0.04
N VAL A 138 -4.93 33.95 0.02
CA VAL A 138 -4.96 32.88 -0.98
C VAL A 138 -5.98 31.82 -0.57
N ALA A 139 -6.99 31.61 -1.41
CA ALA A 139 -8.18 30.81 -1.12
C ALA A 139 -8.66 30.04 -2.38
N GLU A 140 -7.79 29.19 -2.93
CA GLU A 140 -7.94 28.55 -4.24
C GLU A 140 -8.42 27.10 -4.20
N ASP A 141 -8.64 26.52 -3.02
CA ASP A 141 -9.17 25.16 -2.90
C ASP A 141 -10.59 25.01 -3.48
N CYS A 142 -10.78 24.02 -4.35
CA CYS A 142 -12.01 23.72 -5.06
C CYS A 142 -12.80 22.56 -4.44
N ALA A 143 -12.42 22.08 -3.24
CA ALA A 143 -13.08 20.91 -2.64
C ALA A 143 -14.57 21.14 -2.34
N PHE A 144 -14.95 22.25 -1.70
CA PHE A 144 -16.32 22.43 -1.23
C PHE A 144 -17.20 23.19 -2.23
N ASP A 145 -18.30 22.58 -2.68
CA ASP A 145 -19.24 23.21 -3.62
C ASP A 145 -19.84 24.51 -3.10
N GLN A 146 -20.11 24.57 -1.80
CA GLN A 146 -20.55 25.77 -1.11
C GLN A 146 -19.64 26.03 0.09
N PRO A 147 -18.62 26.89 -0.06
CA PRO A 147 -17.71 27.23 1.02
C PRO A 147 -18.46 27.82 2.23
N SER A 148 -18.03 27.45 3.44
CA SER A 148 -18.55 28.04 4.67
C SER A 148 -18.15 29.52 4.80
N LYS A 149 -18.58 30.19 5.88
CA LYS A 149 -18.15 31.57 6.21
C LYS A 149 -16.62 31.72 6.29
N ALA A 150 -15.88 30.65 6.58
CA ALA A 150 -14.41 30.68 6.57
C ALA A 150 -13.83 30.84 5.14
N GLY A 151 -14.61 30.53 4.10
CA GLY A 151 -14.19 30.55 2.70
C GLY A 151 -13.48 29.27 2.26
N ARG A 152 -12.84 29.33 1.09
CA ARG A 152 -12.02 28.26 0.50
C ARG A 152 -10.65 28.20 1.18
N ARG A 153 -10.06 27.03 1.38
CA ARG A 153 -8.71 26.90 1.96
C ARG A 153 -7.65 27.43 0.99
N GLY A 154 -6.50 27.84 1.54
CA GLY A 154 -5.31 28.19 0.76
C GLY A 154 -4.34 27.01 0.69
N LEU A 155 -4.03 26.51 -0.51
CA LEU A 155 -3.23 25.30 -0.73
C LEU A 155 -2.01 25.61 -1.63
N CYS A 156 -1.64 24.67 -2.50
CA CYS A 156 -0.44 24.74 -3.33
C CYS A 156 -0.43 25.89 -4.35
N GLY A 157 -1.59 26.44 -4.74
CA GLY A 157 -1.67 27.63 -5.59
C GLY A 157 -1.08 28.89 -4.95
N THR A 158 -0.91 28.89 -3.62
CA THR A 158 -0.12 29.91 -2.90
C THR A 158 1.29 30.04 -3.46
N VAL A 159 1.92 28.95 -3.89
CA VAL A 159 3.28 28.95 -4.45
C VAL A 159 3.34 29.71 -5.78
N PHE A 160 2.26 29.69 -6.57
CA PHE A 160 2.17 30.50 -7.79
C PHE A 160 2.10 32.00 -7.46
N ILE A 161 1.36 32.38 -6.41
CA ILE A 161 1.29 33.78 -5.99
C ILE A 161 2.65 34.27 -5.50
N HIS A 162 3.40 33.45 -4.76
CA HIS A 162 4.80 33.78 -4.40
C HIS A 162 5.63 34.09 -5.64
N LYS A 163 5.48 33.29 -6.70
CA LYS A 163 6.24 33.44 -7.94
C LYS A 163 5.88 34.70 -8.72
N LEU A 164 4.58 34.95 -8.89
CA LEU A 164 4.10 36.10 -9.66
C LEU A 164 4.33 37.42 -8.92
N ALA A 165 4.03 37.47 -7.62
CA ALA A 165 4.31 38.62 -6.79
C ALA A 165 5.81 38.92 -6.75
N GLY A 166 6.64 37.87 -6.64
CA GLY A 166 8.10 38.01 -6.59
C GLY A 166 8.68 38.60 -7.87
N ALA A 167 8.20 38.15 -9.03
CA ALA A 167 8.60 38.72 -10.31
C ALA A 167 8.21 40.21 -10.42
N LEU A 168 6.99 40.57 -10.03
CA LEU A 168 6.54 41.98 -10.02
C LEU A 168 7.34 42.84 -9.04
N ALA A 169 7.66 42.31 -7.86
CA ALA A 169 8.47 43.00 -6.86
C ALA A 169 9.91 43.25 -7.35
N GLU A 170 10.52 42.29 -8.05
CA GLU A 170 11.84 42.48 -8.67
C GLU A 170 11.83 43.51 -9.81
N GLU A 171 10.70 43.64 -10.52
CA GLU A 171 10.45 44.70 -11.51
C GLU A 171 10.23 46.09 -10.88
N GLY A 172 10.18 46.19 -9.55
CA GLY A 172 9.97 47.44 -8.83
C GLY A 172 8.51 47.92 -8.85
N CYS A 173 7.56 47.01 -9.09
CA CYS A 173 6.13 47.34 -9.11
C CYS A 173 5.66 47.83 -7.72
N PRO A 174 4.85 48.91 -7.63
CA PRO A 174 4.29 49.39 -6.36
C PRO A 174 3.38 48.36 -5.68
N LEU A 175 3.28 48.44 -4.34
CA LEU A 175 2.56 47.48 -3.50
C LEU A 175 1.09 47.28 -3.91
N ASP A 176 0.37 48.37 -4.15
CA ASP A 176 -1.03 48.37 -4.56
C ASP A 176 -1.26 47.69 -5.92
N GLN A 177 -0.34 47.91 -6.88
CA GLN A 177 -0.38 47.26 -8.18
C GLN A 177 -0.10 45.76 -8.09
N ILE A 178 0.88 45.36 -7.26
CA ILE A 178 1.14 43.93 -7.00
C ILE A 178 -0.11 43.28 -6.42
N VAL A 179 -0.71 43.87 -5.37
CA VAL A 179 -1.94 43.37 -4.72
C VAL A 179 -3.06 43.23 -5.73
N SER A 180 -3.32 44.26 -6.54
CA SER A 180 -4.35 44.24 -7.58
C SER A 180 -4.12 43.10 -8.57
N LYS A 181 -2.90 42.98 -9.10
CA LYS A 181 -2.57 41.98 -10.12
C LYS A 181 -2.71 40.55 -9.62
N VAL A 182 -2.14 40.24 -8.45
CA VAL A 182 -2.18 38.87 -7.91
C VAL A 182 -3.59 38.49 -7.45
N THR A 183 -4.38 39.45 -6.96
CA THR A 183 -5.79 39.23 -6.61
C THR A 183 -6.63 38.88 -7.84
N GLU A 184 -6.33 39.50 -8.99
CA GLU A 184 -6.99 39.14 -10.25
C GLU A 184 -6.58 37.74 -10.73
N VAL A 185 -5.28 37.43 -10.72
CA VAL A 185 -4.78 36.11 -11.15
C VAL A 185 -5.30 34.98 -10.26
N LEU A 186 -5.49 35.22 -8.96
CA LEU A 186 -6.06 34.25 -8.01
C LEU A 186 -7.41 33.66 -8.47
N LYS A 187 -8.23 34.44 -9.20
CA LYS A 187 -9.52 33.95 -9.74
C LYS A 187 -9.36 32.85 -10.78
N GLY A 188 -8.20 32.80 -11.44
CA GLY A 188 -7.83 31.80 -12.42
C GLY A 188 -7.01 30.63 -11.85
N ILE A 189 -6.97 30.46 -10.53
CA ILE A 189 -6.27 29.35 -9.87
C ILE A 189 -7.27 28.44 -9.15
N GLY A 190 -7.11 27.13 -9.35
CA GLY A 190 -7.89 26.11 -8.65
C GLY A 190 -6.98 24.99 -8.17
N THR A 191 -7.22 24.47 -6.97
CA THR A 191 -6.51 23.30 -6.42
C THR A 191 -7.50 22.28 -5.86
N LEU A 192 -7.25 21.00 -6.11
CA LEU A 192 -7.94 19.90 -5.45
C LEU A 192 -6.98 18.78 -5.08
N GLY A 193 -7.12 18.23 -3.88
CA GLY A 193 -6.29 17.16 -3.34
C GLY A 193 -7.01 15.82 -3.22
N VAL A 194 -6.26 14.72 -3.22
CA VAL A 194 -6.72 13.39 -2.81
C VAL A 194 -5.66 12.76 -1.92
N SER A 195 -6.09 12.06 -0.87
CA SER A 195 -5.21 11.38 0.07
C SER A 195 -5.50 9.89 0.16
N LEU A 196 -4.45 9.09 0.26
CA LEU A 196 -4.45 7.64 0.46
C LEU A 196 -4.12 7.26 1.90
N SER A 197 -3.59 8.19 2.70
CA SER A 197 -3.31 7.96 4.12
C SER A 197 -3.20 9.27 4.90
N PRO A 198 -3.54 9.28 6.20
CA PRO A 198 -3.32 10.43 7.07
C PRO A 198 -1.84 10.69 7.33
N CYS A 199 -1.50 11.94 7.65
CA CYS A 199 -0.23 12.26 8.30
C CYS A 199 -0.35 12.23 9.82
N SER A 200 0.78 12.31 10.51
CA SER A 200 0.83 12.39 11.97
C SER A 200 1.66 13.59 12.37
N VAL A 201 1.12 14.47 13.22
CA VAL A 201 1.92 15.50 13.88
C VAL A 201 2.95 14.81 14.80
N PRO A 202 4.21 15.26 14.87
CA PRO A 202 5.19 14.68 15.80
C PRO A 202 4.66 14.52 17.22
N GLY A 203 4.78 13.31 17.77
CA GLY A 203 4.27 12.95 19.10
C GLY A 203 2.78 12.61 19.16
N CYS A 204 2.04 12.75 18.07
CA CYS A 204 0.60 12.48 18.00
C CYS A 204 0.27 11.19 17.22
N LEU A 205 -0.95 10.69 17.43
CA LEU A 205 -1.56 9.69 16.56
C LEU A 205 -1.91 10.28 15.19
N PRO A 206 -2.24 9.45 14.17
CA PRO A 206 -2.68 9.95 12.86
C PRO A 206 -3.83 10.96 12.95
N SER A 207 -3.80 11.99 12.10
CA SER A 207 -4.75 13.12 12.12
C SER A 207 -6.21 12.71 11.91
N PHE A 208 -6.44 11.63 11.18
CA PHE A 208 -7.76 11.03 10.95
C PHE A 208 -7.61 9.53 10.66
N ASP A 209 -8.73 8.81 10.66
CA ASP A 209 -8.78 7.40 10.27
C ASP A 209 -9.20 7.27 8.78
N LEU A 210 -8.38 6.58 8.01
CA LEU A 210 -8.63 6.20 6.62
C LEU A 210 -8.22 4.73 6.43
N PRO A 211 -9.19 3.81 6.24
CA PRO A 211 -8.89 2.39 6.11
C PRO A 211 -7.98 2.08 4.91
N PRO A 212 -7.14 1.03 4.97
CA PRO A 212 -6.36 0.58 3.82
C PRO A 212 -7.22 0.30 2.59
N GLY A 213 -6.81 0.85 1.45
CA GLY A 213 -7.53 0.74 0.17
C GLY A 213 -8.68 1.75 0.00
N ASP A 214 -8.87 2.67 0.95
CA ASP A 214 -9.73 3.84 0.79
C ASP A 214 -8.89 5.07 0.41
N MET A 215 -9.53 6.03 -0.26
CA MET A 215 -9.01 7.37 -0.52
C MET A 215 -10.02 8.43 -0.09
N GLU A 216 -9.53 9.64 0.16
CA GLU A 216 -10.36 10.79 0.52
C GLU A 216 -10.07 11.99 -0.39
N LEU A 217 -11.10 12.43 -1.12
CA LEU A 217 -11.07 13.57 -2.03
C LEU A 217 -11.31 14.88 -1.26
N GLY A 218 -10.57 15.92 -1.61
CA GLY A 218 -10.72 17.26 -1.05
C GLY A 218 -10.16 17.40 0.36
N LEU A 219 -9.23 16.53 0.77
CA LEU A 219 -8.60 16.62 2.09
C LEU A 219 -7.68 17.85 2.19
N GLY A 220 -7.67 18.51 3.35
CA GLY A 220 -6.83 19.68 3.59
C GLY A 220 -5.39 19.35 4.00
N ILE A 221 -4.49 20.32 3.87
CA ILE A 221 -3.05 20.13 4.18
C ILE A 221 -2.75 19.94 5.67
N HIS A 222 -3.69 20.13 6.60
CA HIS A 222 -3.51 19.82 8.02
C HIS A 222 -4.28 18.57 8.46
N GLY A 223 -4.78 17.77 7.50
CA GLY A 223 -5.58 16.60 7.79
C GLY A 223 -7.07 16.89 8.00
N GLU A 224 -7.55 18.07 7.60
CA GLU A 224 -8.97 18.41 7.70
C GLU A 224 -9.80 17.54 6.75
N PRO A 225 -11.00 17.07 7.18
CA PRO A 225 -11.83 16.18 6.38
C PRO A 225 -12.07 16.68 4.96
N GLY A 226 -12.09 15.75 4.02
CA GLY A 226 -12.47 15.98 2.64
C GLY A 226 -13.98 15.95 2.44
N ILE A 227 -14.37 15.90 1.17
CA ILE A 227 -15.79 15.89 0.76
C ILE A 227 -16.32 14.48 0.52
N GLN A 228 -15.45 13.54 0.15
CA GLN A 228 -15.86 12.20 -0.25
C GLN A 228 -14.78 11.18 0.05
N ARG A 229 -15.19 10.06 0.66
CA ARG A 229 -14.39 8.85 0.80
C ARG A 229 -14.87 7.79 -0.18
N SER A 230 -13.94 7.10 -0.80
CA SER A 230 -14.21 6.02 -1.76
C SER A 230 -13.08 5.00 -1.74
N LYS A 231 -13.25 3.89 -2.48
CA LYS A 231 -12.14 2.97 -2.73
C LYS A 231 -11.14 3.62 -3.67
N VAL A 232 -9.86 3.30 -3.48
CA VAL A 232 -8.81 3.69 -4.42
C VAL A 232 -9.16 3.15 -5.80
N ALA A 233 -9.24 4.06 -6.77
CA ALA A 233 -9.49 3.76 -8.19
C ALA A 233 -8.17 3.87 -8.97
N SER A 234 -8.21 3.63 -10.30
CA SER A 234 -7.04 3.86 -11.14
C SER A 234 -6.64 5.34 -11.17
N ALA A 235 -5.37 5.65 -11.43
CA ALA A 235 -4.89 7.03 -11.48
C ALA A 235 -5.65 7.88 -12.52
N ASP A 236 -6.01 7.30 -13.67
CA ASP A 236 -6.80 7.99 -14.70
C ASP A 236 -8.21 8.35 -14.20
N GLU A 237 -8.88 7.45 -13.47
CA GLU A 237 -10.20 7.71 -12.88
C GLU A 237 -10.12 8.76 -11.77
N VAL A 238 -9.14 8.65 -10.87
CA VAL A 238 -8.94 9.61 -9.77
C VAL A 238 -8.70 11.02 -10.31
N VAL A 239 -7.78 11.16 -11.26
CA VAL A 239 -7.49 12.44 -11.90
C VAL A 239 -8.71 13.01 -12.62
N LYS A 240 -9.46 12.16 -13.34
CA LYS A 240 -10.69 12.59 -14.00
C LYS A 240 -11.69 13.12 -12.98
N THR A 241 -11.93 12.40 -11.88
CA THR A 241 -12.79 12.87 -10.78
C THR A 241 -12.32 14.19 -10.19
N MET A 242 -11.01 14.36 -9.99
CA MET A 242 -10.45 15.61 -9.46
C MET A 242 -10.70 16.79 -10.41
N LEU A 243 -10.44 16.61 -11.71
CA LEU A 243 -10.63 17.66 -12.70
C LEU A 243 -12.11 17.96 -12.93
N ASP A 244 -12.97 16.93 -13.02
CA ASP A 244 -14.42 17.10 -13.15
C ASP A 244 -15.00 17.90 -11.98
N HIS A 245 -14.60 17.57 -10.74
CA HIS A 245 -15.03 18.30 -9.55
C HIS A 245 -14.52 19.75 -9.55
N MET A 246 -13.21 19.93 -9.79
CA MET A 246 -12.58 21.25 -9.77
C MET A 246 -13.14 22.21 -10.83
N THR A 247 -13.61 21.71 -11.97
CA THR A 247 -14.15 22.53 -13.07
C THR A 247 -15.68 22.48 -13.17
N ASN A 248 -16.39 21.91 -12.19
CA ASN A 248 -17.84 21.79 -12.24
C ASN A 248 -18.54 23.16 -12.09
N PRO A 249 -19.24 23.69 -13.11
CA PRO A 249 -19.86 25.02 -13.04
C PRO A 249 -20.94 25.15 -11.96
N ASP A 250 -21.51 24.05 -11.47
CA ASP A 250 -22.50 24.05 -10.40
C ASP A 250 -21.89 24.33 -9.01
N SER A 251 -20.57 24.19 -8.86
CA SER A 251 -19.84 24.48 -7.63
C SER A 251 -19.50 25.98 -7.53
N GLN A 252 -19.70 26.62 -6.37
CA GLN A 252 -19.27 28.01 -6.16
C GLN A 252 -17.74 28.16 -6.03
N SER A 253 -17.01 27.06 -5.85
CA SER A 253 -15.55 27.05 -5.73
C SER A 253 -14.84 26.60 -7.01
N HIS A 254 -15.58 26.40 -8.12
CA HIS A 254 -15.03 25.90 -9.36
C HIS A 254 -14.00 26.85 -9.99
N LEU A 255 -13.05 26.25 -10.71
CA LEU A 255 -12.18 26.95 -11.64
C LEU A 255 -12.86 27.00 -13.02
N PRO A 256 -13.21 28.20 -13.54
CA PRO A 256 -13.79 28.31 -14.87
C PRO A 256 -12.76 27.95 -15.95
N LEU A 257 -12.88 26.76 -16.53
CA LEU A 257 -11.98 26.21 -17.54
C LEU A 257 -12.76 25.79 -18.78
N SER A 258 -12.29 26.20 -19.96
CA SER A 258 -12.91 25.92 -21.25
C SER A 258 -11.90 25.38 -22.26
N SER A 259 -12.39 24.67 -23.29
CA SER A 259 -11.54 24.26 -24.41
C SER A 259 -10.87 25.47 -25.05
N GLY A 260 -9.56 25.37 -25.34
CA GLY A 260 -8.72 26.45 -25.85
C GLY A 260 -8.03 27.29 -24.76
N ASP A 261 -8.42 27.15 -23.49
CA ASP A 261 -7.69 27.79 -22.39
C ASP A 261 -6.27 27.23 -22.26
N ALA A 262 -5.32 28.10 -21.92
CA ALA A 262 -3.95 27.73 -21.59
C ALA A 262 -3.72 27.71 -20.08
N VAL A 263 -3.03 26.69 -19.57
CA VAL A 263 -2.78 26.52 -18.13
C VAL A 263 -1.35 26.10 -17.80
N VAL A 264 -0.88 26.49 -16.61
CA VAL A 264 0.19 25.78 -15.91
C VAL A 264 -0.44 24.72 -15.02
N LEU A 265 0.07 23.49 -15.10
CA LEU A 265 -0.30 22.37 -14.24
C LEU A 265 0.78 22.15 -13.16
N CYS A 266 0.38 22.04 -11.91
CA CYS A 266 1.22 21.54 -10.83
C CYS A 266 0.61 20.27 -10.23
N VAL A 267 1.36 19.17 -10.30
CA VAL A 267 1.08 17.88 -9.67
C VAL A 267 1.91 17.80 -8.40
N ASN A 268 1.30 18.20 -7.28
CA ASN A 268 1.98 18.36 -6.00
C ASN A 268 1.84 17.10 -5.13
N ASN A 269 2.97 16.53 -4.72
CA ASN A 269 3.05 15.43 -3.76
C ASN A 269 2.81 15.96 -2.35
N LEU A 270 1.86 15.36 -1.63
CA LEU A 270 1.54 15.73 -0.25
C LEU A 270 2.52 15.14 0.77
N GLY A 271 3.48 14.31 0.35
CA GLY A 271 4.59 13.86 1.18
C GLY A 271 5.16 12.51 0.77
N ALA A 272 4.32 11.47 0.74
CA ALA A 272 4.78 10.09 0.74
C ALA A 272 4.49 9.28 -0.54
N LEU A 273 4.02 9.90 -1.64
CA LEU A 273 3.93 9.20 -2.92
C LEU A 273 5.31 8.99 -3.54
N SER A 274 5.52 7.84 -4.19
CA SER A 274 6.75 7.54 -4.92
C SER A 274 6.88 8.36 -6.20
N CYS A 275 8.12 8.52 -6.70
CA CYS A 275 8.36 9.17 -7.99
C CYS A 275 7.65 8.43 -9.15
N LEU A 276 7.50 7.11 -9.05
CA LEU A 276 6.78 6.30 -10.02
C LEU A 276 5.30 6.70 -10.06
N GLU A 277 4.64 6.76 -8.90
CA GLU A 277 3.24 7.18 -8.80
C GLU A 277 3.04 8.61 -9.30
N MET A 278 3.94 9.52 -8.94
CA MET A 278 3.90 10.92 -9.42
C MET A 278 3.99 11.01 -10.94
N ALA A 279 4.82 10.18 -11.59
CA ALA A 279 4.90 10.13 -13.05
C ALA A 279 3.61 9.61 -13.68
N VAL A 280 2.99 8.58 -13.10
CA VAL A 280 1.70 8.04 -13.55
C VAL A 280 0.58 9.07 -13.44
N VAL A 281 0.47 9.76 -12.30
CA VAL A 281 -0.54 10.81 -12.09
C VAL A 281 -0.31 11.99 -13.02
N THR A 282 0.95 12.37 -13.26
CA THR A 282 1.31 13.45 -14.20
C THR A 282 0.85 13.12 -15.62
N ARG A 283 1.10 11.90 -16.09
CA ARG A 283 0.58 11.42 -17.39
C ARG A 283 -0.94 11.50 -17.44
N ALA A 284 -1.63 10.99 -16.41
CA ALA A 284 -3.09 10.99 -16.36
C ALA A 284 -3.66 12.43 -16.42
N ALA A 285 -3.07 13.38 -15.69
CA ALA A 285 -3.49 14.77 -15.67
C ALA A 285 -3.31 15.46 -17.03
N LEU A 286 -2.16 15.24 -17.68
CA LEU A 286 -1.89 15.75 -19.02
C LEU A 286 -2.90 15.22 -20.04
N ASN A 287 -3.06 13.89 -20.12
CA ASN A 287 -4.00 13.26 -21.04
C ASN A 287 -5.43 13.75 -20.83
N CYS A 288 -5.86 13.90 -19.57
CA CYS A 288 -7.20 14.37 -19.26
C CYS A 288 -7.42 15.83 -19.66
N LEU A 289 -6.47 16.73 -19.38
CA LEU A 289 -6.56 18.14 -19.79
C LEU A 289 -6.57 18.30 -21.32
N GLU A 290 -5.65 17.61 -22.01
CA GLU A 290 -5.55 17.68 -23.47
C GLU A 290 -6.80 17.10 -24.16
N SER A 291 -7.39 16.04 -23.60
CA SER A 291 -8.67 15.49 -24.09
C SER A 291 -9.85 16.47 -23.96
N ARG A 292 -9.75 17.47 -23.06
CA ARG A 292 -10.73 18.56 -22.90
C ARG A 292 -10.42 19.77 -23.78
N GLY A 293 -9.38 19.69 -24.63
CA GLY A 293 -8.91 20.79 -25.46
C GLY A 293 -8.18 21.89 -24.69
N VAL A 294 -7.73 21.62 -23.46
CA VAL A 294 -6.95 22.57 -22.66
C VAL A 294 -5.47 22.45 -23.01
N VAL A 295 -4.80 23.58 -23.21
CA VAL A 295 -3.38 23.64 -23.58
C VAL A 295 -2.54 23.75 -22.32
N VAL A 296 -1.70 22.75 -22.04
CA VAL A 296 -0.79 22.77 -20.89
C VAL A 296 0.55 23.37 -21.32
N VAL A 297 0.82 24.61 -20.88
CA VAL A 297 2.02 25.35 -21.29
C VAL A 297 3.25 25.03 -20.44
N ARG A 298 3.07 24.73 -19.14
CA ARG A 298 4.12 24.26 -18.23
C ARG A 298 3.56 23.20 -17.30
N VAL A 299 4.43 22.30 -16.86
CA VAL A 299 4.12 21.27 -15.86
C VAL A 299 5.16 21.31 -14.75
N MET A 300 4.69 21.32 -13.51
CA MET A 300 5.46 21.08 -12.29
C MET A 300 5.02 19.75 -11.71
N SER A 301 5.96 18.86 -11.35
CA SER A 301 5.66 17.59 -10.70
C SER A 301 6.69 17.32 -9.61
N GLY A 302 6.24 17.15 -8.37
CA GLY A 302 7.12 17.05 -7.20
C GLY A 302 6.44 17.49 -5.91
N ALA A 303 7.21 17.67 -4.85
CA ALA A 303 6.71 18.16 -3.55
C ALA A 303 6.93 19.68 -3.45
N PHE A 304 5.84 20.45 -3.42
CA PHE A 304 5.85 21.91 -3.38
C PHE A 304 5.16 22.46 -2.12
N MET A 305 4.05 21.86 -1.74
CA MET A 305 3.38 22.13 -0.47
C MET A 305 2.89 20.80 0.12
N THR A 306 3.64 20.26 1.07
CA THR A 306 3.38 18.95 1.65
C THR A 306 2.38 19.00 2.80
N SER A 307 2.05 17.83 3.35
CA SER A 307 1.41 17.62 4.63
C SER A 307 2.17 16.50 5.36
N LEU A 308 3.40 16.79 5.79
CA LEU A 308 4.31 15.83 6.39
C LEU A 308 4.44 14.54 5.54
N GLU A 309 4.14 13.38 6.11
CA GLU A 309 4.20 12.07 5.45
C GLU A 309 2.87 11.64 4.79
N MET A 310 1.95 12.56 4.53
CA MET A 310 0.68 12.22 3.88
C MET A 310 0.94 11.60 2.51
N ALA A 311 0.51 10.35 2.30
CA ALA A 311 0.49 9.77 0.97
C ALA A 311 -0.72 10.33 0.22
N GLY A 312 -0.48 11.22 -0.74
CA GLY A 312 -1.53 11.87 -1.52
C GLY A 312 -0.97 12.84 -2.55
N VAL A 313 -1.85 13.36 -3.39
CA VAL A 313 -1.50 14.29 -4.47
C VAL A 313 -2.53 15.40 -4.56
N SER A 314 -2.10 16.61 -4.91
CA SER A 314 -3.00 17.69 -5.31
C SER A 314 -2.69 18.18 -6.72
N LEU A 315 -3.73 18.45 -7.48
CA LEU A 315 -3.64 19.10 -8.79
C LEU A 315 -3.96 20.58 -8.61
N THR A 316 -3.06 21.44 -9.04
CA THR A 316 -3.26 22.88 -9.11
C THR A 316 -3.18 23.32 -10.57
N LEU A 317 -4.17 24.09 -11.02
CA LEU A 317 -4.20 24.72 -12.32
C LEU A 317 -4.16 26.23 -12.17
N MET A 318 -3.39 26.90 -13.02
CA MET A 318 -3.42 28.36 -13.16
C MET A 318 -3.65 28.73 -14.61
N LYS A 319 -4.71 29.48 -14.89
CA LYS A 319 -4.97 30.02 -16.22
C LYS A 319 -3.88 31.00 -16.63
N ILE A 320 -3.49 30.93 -17.88
CA ILE A 320 -2.37 31.68 -18.43
C ILE A 320 -2.83 32.63 -19.52
N ASN A 321 -2.30 33.84 -19.44
CA ASN A 321 -2.19 34.77 -20.55
C ASN A 321 -0.69 35.12 -20.75
N PRO A 322 -0.30 35.82 -21.83
CA PRO A 322 1.11 36.11 -22.11
C PRO A 322 1.87 36.79 -20.96
N GLU A 323 1.20 37.67 -20.22
CA GLU A 323 1.80 38.39 -19.10
C GLU A 323 2.02 37.48 -17.89
N VAL A 324 1.02 36.67 -17.52
CA VAL A 324 1.14 35.70 -16.41
C VAL A 324 2.22 34.66 -16.73
N LEU A 325 2.32 34.21 -17.99
CA LEU A 325 3.39 33.29 -18.40
C LEU A 325 4.78 33.92 -18.23
N ARG A 326 4.94 35.18 -18.64
CA ARG A 326 6.20 35.92 -18.50
C ARG A 326 6.63 36.03 -17.03
N LEU A 327 5.70 36.34 -16.13
CA LEU A 327 5.96 36.41 -14.68
C LEU A 327 6.27 35.03 -14.08
N PHE A 328 5.57 33.98 -14.55
CA PHE A 328 5.83 32.60 -14.13
C PHE A 328 7.24 32.14 -14.56
N ASP A 329 7.64 32.43 -15.79
CA ASP A 329 8.94 32.06 -16.37
C ASP A 329 10.11 32.95 -15.88
N ALA A 330 9.83 34.07 -15.20
CA ALA A 330 10.88 34.94 -14.67
C ALA A 330 11.84 34.17 -13.74
N THR A 331 13.13 34.49 -13.77
CA THR A 331 14.14 33.80 -12.97
C THR A 331 13.95 34.02 -11.47
N THR A 332 14.29 33.01 -10.66
CA THR A 332 14.34 33.13 -9.20
C THR A 332 15.54 32.40 -8.61
N SER A 333 16.03 32.88 -7.47
CA SER A 333 17.08 32.21 -6.68
C SER A 333 16.52 31.34 -5.55
N ALA A 334 15.20 31.16 -5.46
CA ALA A 334 14.57 30.36 -4.41
C ALA A 334 14.96 28.87 -4.54
N PRO A 335 15.51 28.22 -3.49
CA PRO A 335 16.13 26.90 -3.60
C PRO A 335 15.15 25.77 -3.93
N ALA A 336 13.86 25.93 -3.63
CA ALA A 336 12.83 24.92 -3.92
C ALA A 336 12.01 25.20 -5.19
N TRP A 337 12.33 26.27 -5.94
CA TRP A 337 11.69 26.47 -7.24
C TRP A 337 12.34 25.54 -8.29
N PRO A 338 11.56 24.69 -8.98
CA PRO A 338 12.12 23.73 -9.91
C PRO A 338 12.69 24.40 -11.16
N SER A 339 13.74 23.80 -11.75
CA SER A 339 14.23 24.18 -13.06
C SER A 339 13.27 23.68 -14.15
N LEU A 340 12.32 24.51 -14.53
CA LEU A 340 11.29 24.18 -15.53
C LEU A 340 11.77 24.48 -16.95
N SER A 341 11.34 23.65 -17.90
CA SER A 341 11.48 23.94 -19.33
C SER A 341 10.52 25.04 -19.76
N SER A 342 10.98 25.95 -20.61
CA SER A 342 10.15 26.99 -21.25
C SER A 342 9.42 26.50 -22.50
N VAL A 343 9.56 25.22 -22.85
CA VAL A 343 8.87 24.61 -24.01
C VAL A 343 7.44 24.25 -23.63
N CYS A 344 6.49 24.54 -24.53
CA CYS A 344 5.10 24.12 -24.37
C CYS A 344 5.00 22.58 -24.29
N VAL A 345 4.21 22.07 -23.34
CA VAL A 345 4.07 20.62 -23.16
C VAL A 345 3.10 20.05 -24.19
N SER A 346 1.93 20.67 -24.32
CA SER A 346 0.93 20.23 -25.30
C SER A 346 1.39 20.47 -26.74
N GLY A 347 1.04 19.53 -27.61
CA GLY A 347 1.34 19.57 -29.06
C GLY A 347 2.74 19.06 -29.45
N ARG A 348 3.58 18.63 -28.49
CA ARG A 348 4.90 18.06 -28.80
C ARG A 348 4.80 16.56 -29.10
N SER A 349 5.58 16.08 -30.07
CA SER A 349 5.86 14.64 -30.17
C SER A 349 6.89 14.25 -29.12
N TYR A 350 6.60 13.19 -28.36
CA TYR A 350 7.48 12.64 -27.33
C TYR A 350 7.73 11.13 -27.52
N ILE A 351 7.27 10.57 -28.64
CA ILE A 351 7.50 9.18 -29.05
C ILE A 351 8.35 9.22 -30.31
N ILE A 352 9.40 8.41 -30.34
CA ILE A 352 10.28 8.22 -31.50
C ILE A 352 10.28 6.73 -31.83
N ASP A 353 10.11 6.40 -33.10
CA ASP A 353 10.10 5.00 -33.55
C ASP A 353 11.49 4.37 -33.45
N SER A 354 11.54 3.07 -33.12
CA SER A 354 12.79 2.32 -33.04
C SER A 354 13.34 1.98 -34.43
N PRO A 355 14.64 2.18 -34.70
CA PRO A 355 15.24 1.83 -35.99
C PRO A 355 15.50 0.32 -36.18
N PHE A 356 15.34 -0.52 -35.14
CA PHE A 356 15.67 -1.96 -35.18
C PHE A 356 14.42 -2.85 -35.10
N LEU A 357 13.66 -2.91 -36.19
CA LEU A 357 12.68 -3.97 -36.47
C LEU A 357 13.30 -4.98 -37.45
N THR A 358 14.41 -5.61 -37.08
CA THR A 358 14.93 -6.78 -37.82
C THR A 358 14.50 -8.05 -37.09
N THR A 359 13.82 -8.93 -37.82
CA THR A 359 13.21 -10.20 -37.38
C THR A 359 14.04 -10.93 -36.34
N ARG A 360 13.43 -11.23 -35.18
CA ARG A 360 14.08 -11.97 -34.11
C ARG A 360 14.01 -13.47 -34.42
N PRO A 361 14.93 -14.32 -33.91
CA PRO A 361 14.89 -15.77 -34.15
C PRO A 361 13.57 -16.46 -33.77
N GLN A 362 12.83 -15.88 -32.81
CA GLN A 362 11.50 -16.33 -32.41
C GLN A 362 10.41 -16.09 -33.47
N ASP A 363 10.62 -15.13 -34.38
CA ASP A 363 9.69 -14.72 -35.44
C ASP A 363 9.98 -15.45 -36.78
N ASP A 364 11.06 -16.24 -36.83
CA ASP A 364 11.44 -17.02 -38.01
C ASP A 364 10.45 -18.16 -38.26
N ARG A 365 10.21 -18.47 -39.55
CA ARG A 365 9.40 -19.64 -39.93
C ARG A 365 10.24 -20.90 -39.77
N HIS A 366 9.87 -21.74 -38.80
CA HIS A 366 10.54 -23.01 -38.52
C HIS A 366 9.85 -24.21 -39.17
N ALA A 367 10.61 -25.26 -39.50
CA ALA A 367 10.08 -26.53 -39.99
C ALA A 367 9.96 -27.57 -38.87
N GLU A 368 8.90 -28.36 -38.90
CA GLU A 368 8.70 -29.46 -37.96
C GLU A 368 9.68 -30.61 -38.24
N GLY A 369 10.15 -31.29 -37.19
CA GLY A 369 10.97 -32.50 -37.30
C GLY A 369 10.47 -33.63 -36.41
N PRO A 370 11.12 -34.81 -36.47
CA PRO A 370 10.65 -36.02 -35.77
C PRO A 370 10.48 -35.87 -34.26
N TRP A 371 11.24 -34.96 -33.65
CA TRP A 371 11.24 -34.71 -32.20
C TRP A 371 10.33 -33.57 -31.77
N SER A 372 9.75 -32.81 -32.71
CA SER A 372 8.92 -31.63 -32.42
C SER A 372 7.71 -31.94 -31.53
N PRO A 373 6.94 -33.03 -31.73
CA PRO A 373 5.82 -33.37 -30.84
C PRO A 373 6.27 -33.68 -29.41
N MET A 374 7.42 -34.33 -29.24
CA MET A 374 7.96 -34.67 -27.92
C MET A 374 8.49 -33.44 -27.20
N MET A 375 9.18 -32.54 -27.91
CA MET A 375 9.63 -31.27 -27.35
C MET A 375 8.46 -30.35 -26.97
N ARG A 376 7.39 -30.33 -27.78
CA ARG A 376 6.14 -29.62 -27.43
C ARG A 376 5.57 -30.12 -26.10
N ASN A 377 5.39 -31.43 -25.96
CA ASN A 377 4.86 -32.03 -24.72
C ASN A 377 5.75 -31.72 -23.51
N ALA A 378 7.08 -31.80 -23.68
CA ALA A 378 8.02 -31.42 -22.62
C ALA A 378 7.86 -29.95 -22.19
N LEU A 379 7.75 -29.01 -23.14
CA LEU A 379 7.53 -27.59 -22.84
C LEU A 379 6.19 -27.33 -22.16
N GLU A 380 5.11 -27.95 -22.63
CA GLU A 380 3.78 -27.85 -22.00
C GLU A 380 3.82 -28.33 -20.54
N LYS A 381 4.56 -29.41 -20.27
CA LYS A 381 4.72 -29.93 -18.91
C LYS A 381 5.59 -29.04 -18.04
N ILE A 382 6.65 -28.45 -18.59
CA ILE A 382 7.50 -27.48 -17.87
C ILE A 382 6.69 -26.23 -17.54
N CYS A 383 5.99 -25.65 -18.51
CA CYS A 383 5.20 -24.43 -18.32
C CYS A 383 4.09 -24.63 -17.28
N SER A 384 3.32 -25.72 -17.35
CA SER A 384 2.31 -26.03 -16.34
C SER A 384 2.91 -26.17 -14.95
N THR A 385 4.06 -26.86 -14.81
CA THR A 385 4.73 -27.01 -13.52
C THR A 385 5.22 -25.68 -12.94
N LEU A 386 5.77 -24.78 -13.77
CA LEU A 386 6.21 -23.45 -13.33
C LEU A 386 5.03 -22.58 -12.88
N LEU A 387 3.90 -22.67 -13.57
CA LEU A 387 2.68 -21.95 -13.20
C LEU A 387 2.09 -22.47 -11.88
N ASP A 388 2.02 -23.79 -11.70
CA ASP A 388 1.54 -24.42 -10.47
C ASP A 388 2.41 -24.04 -9.26
N LYS A 389 3.70 -23.81 -9.49
CA LYS A 389 4.68 -23.44 -8.45
C LYS A 389 4.82 -21.94 -8.22
N GLN A 390 4.08 -21.09 -8.93
CA GLN A 390 4.20 -19.64 -8.87
C GLN A 390 4.15 -19.10 -7.43
N GLU A 391 3.11 -19.42 -6.67
CA GLU A 391 2.97 -18.86 -5.31
C GLU A 391 3.94 -19.47 -4.30
N GLU A 392 4.29 -20.75 -4.46
CA GLU A 392 5.29 -21.41 -3.63
C GLU A 392 6.66 -20.75 -3.79
N LEU A 393 7.07 -20.48 -5.02
CA LEU A 393 8.31 -19.78 -5.33
C LEU A 393 8.30 -18.33 -4.84
N ASN A 394 7.20 -17.59 -5.02
CA ASN A 394 7.06 -16.25 -4.45
C ASN A 394 7.16 -16.29 -2.91
N SER A 395 6.56 -17.29 -2.27
CA SER A 395 6.61 -17.45 -0.81
C SER A 395 8.01 -17.70 -0.29
N LEU A 396 8.75 -18.60 -0.93
CA LEU A 396 10.14 -18.86 -0.60
C LEU A 396 11.03 -17.63 -0.83
N ASP A 397 10.75 -16.89 -1.90
CA ASP A 397 11.52 -15.69 -2.25
C ASP A 397 11.21 -14.51 -1.33
N ARG A 398 9.97 -14.33 -0.86
CA ARG A 398 9.64 -13.29 0.14
C ARG A 398 10.47 -13.38 1.42
N ALA A 399 10.96 -14.57 1.77
CA ALA A 399 11.76 -14.77 2.97
C ALA A 399 13.19 -14.19 2.85
N ALA A 400 13.74 -14.08 1.64
CA ALA A 400 15.14 -13.68 1.44
C ALA A 400 15.39 -12.81 0.18
N GLY A 401 14.35 -12.36 -0.50
CA GLY A 401 14.37 -11.64 -1.76
C GLY A 401 13.22 -10.63 -1.84
N ASP A 402 12.76 -10.32 -3.06
CA ASP A 402 11.68 -9.39 -3.37
C ASP A 402 10.30 -10.06 -3.53
N GLY A 403 10.24 -11.40 -3.50
CA GLY A 403 8.99 -12.14 -3.47
C GLY A 403 8.32 -12.28 -4.84
N ASP A 404 9.09 -12.16 -5.91
CA ASP A 404 8.62 -12.16 -7.30
C ASP A 404 9.18 -13.31 -8.15
N CYS A 405 10.04 -14.16 -7.58
CA CYS A 405 10.68 -15.25 -8.31
C CYS A 405 9.66 -16.12 -9.08
N GLY A 406 8.56 -16.50 -8.44
CA GLY A 406 7.50 -17.28 -9.08
C GLY A 406 6.77 -16.52 -10.17
N ASN A 407 6.47 -15.23 -9.96
CA ASN A 407 5.87 -14.36 -10.99
C ASN A 407 6.75 -14.29 -12.24
N THR A 408 8.06 -14.20 -12.04
CA THR A 408 9.05 -14.10 -13.12
C THR A 408 9.12 -15.40 -13.93
N HIS A 409 9.09 -16.57 -13.28
CA HIS A 409 8.98 -17.86 -13.98
C HIS A 409 7.63 -18.06 -14.67
N ALA A 410 6.53 -17.59 -14.05
CA ALA A 410 5.21 -17.65 -14.64
C ALA A 410 5.10 -16.78 -15.92
N GLN A 411 5.78 -15.63 -15.97
CA GLN A 411 5.87 -14.82 -17.18
C GLN A 411 6.55 -15.57 -18.33
N ALA A 412 7.70 -16.21 -18.06
CA ALA A 412 8.37 -17.05 -19.04
C ALA A 412 7.50 -18.22 -19.52
N ALA A 413 6.82 -18.92 -18.59
CA ALA A 413 5.94 -20.03 -18.91
C ALA A 413 4.76 -19.62 -19.81
N ARG A 414 4.10 -18.49 -19.52
CA ARG A 414 3.01 -17.95 -20.35
C ARG A 414 3.53 -17.54 -21.73
N ALA A 415 4.67 -16.85 -21.80
CA ALA A 415 5.28 -16.47 -23.06
C ALA A 415 5.59 -17.66 -23.97
N ILE A 416 6.05 -18.78 -23.40
CA ILE A 416 6.31 -20.02 -24.14
C ILE A 416 5.00 -20.70 -24.55
N GLN A 417 3.96 -20.69 -23.69
CA GLN A 417 2.65 -21.26 -24.04
C GLN A 417 1.97 -20.48 -25.16
N ASP A 418 2.02 -19.15 -25.14
CA ASP A 418 1.54 -18.28 -26.22
C ASP A 418 2.37 -18.53 -27.49
N TRP A 419 3.70 -18.60 -27.32
CA TRP A 419 4.69 -19.25 -28.19
C TRP A 419 4.11 -20.36 -29.08
N LEU A 420 3.78 -21.43 -28.36
CA LEU A 420 3.41 -22.74 -28.87
C LEU A 420 2.05 -22.77 -29.57
N GLN A 421 1.17 -21.80 -29.33
CA GLN A 421 -0.14 -21.72 -29.98
C GLN A 421 0.00 -21.31 -31.44
N ASP A 422 0.85 -20.31 -31.72
CA ASP A 422 0.95 -19.67 -33.03
C ASP A 422 2.16 -20.12 -33.86
N HIS A 423 3.05 -20.94 -33.28
CA HIS A 423 4.30 -21.35 -33.91
C HIS A 423 4.51 -22.87 -33.92
N VAL A 424 5.30 -23.30 -34.91
CA VAL A 424 5.76 -24.68 -35.04
C VAL A 424 7.04 -24.86 -34.23
N VAL A 425 7.10 -25.92 -33.42
CA VAL A 425 8.31 -26.29 -32.68
C VAL A 425 9.39 -26.74 -33.68
N PRO A 426 10.56 -26.08 -33.74
CA PRO A 426 11.63 -26.44 -34.68
C PRO A 426 12.04 -27.90 -34.52
N GLY A 427 12.27 -28.59 -35.64
CA GLY A 427 12.78 -29.97 -35.64
C GLY A 427 14.19 -30.11 -35.04
N CYS A 428 14.97 -29.01 -35.08
CA CYS A 428 16.30 -28.92 -34.49
C CYS A 428 16.23 -28.38 -33.04
N PRO A 429 16.66 -29.15 -32.02
CA PRO A 429 16.61 -28.69 -30.63
C PRO A 429 17.39 -27.39 -30.37
N GLY A 430 18.52 -27.17 -31.02
CA GLY A 430 19.32 -25.95 -30.87
C GLY A 430 18.62 -24.70 -31.38
N GLN A 431 17.82 -24.82 -32.45
CA GLN A 431 16.95 -23.74 -32.91
C GLN A 431 15.87 -23.45 -31.87
N LEU A 432 15.22 -24.49 -31.33
CA LEU A 432 14.24 -24.32 -30.25
C LEU A 432 14.86 -23.63 -29.03
N LEU A 433 16.04 -24.05 -28.58
CA LEU A 433 16.74 -23.40 -27.46
C LEU A 433 17.06 -21.93 -27.76
N SER A 434 17.40 -21.58 -29.00
CA SER A 434 17.65 -20.19 -29.42
C SER A 434 16.37 -19.34 -29.39
N VAL A 435 15.24 -19.90 -29.84
CA VAL A 435 13.92 -19.27 -29.74
C VAL A 435 13.54 -19.03 -28.28
N LEU A 436 13.68 -20.05 -27.43
CA LEU A 436 13.38 -19.93 -26.00
C LEU A 436 14.29 -18.91 -25.32
N ALA A 437 15.57 -18.82 -25.71
CA ALA A 437 16.49 -17.83 -25.19
C ALA A 437 16.03 -16.40 -25.49
N GLY A 438 15.51 -16.14 -26.69
CA GLY A 438 14.92 -14.85 -27.09
C GLY A 438 13.63 -14.53 -26.34
N LEU A 439 12.71 -15.51 -26.25
CA LEU A 439 11.45 -15.36 -25.51
C LEU A 439 11.69 -15.03 -24.03
N VAL A 440 12.59 -15.77 -23.38
CA VAL A 440 12.92 -15.54 -21.97
C VAL A 440 13.67 -14.22 -21.78
N GLN A 441 14.59 -13.86 -22.68
CA GLN A 441 15.27 -12.56 -22.62
C GLN A 441 14.30 -11.38 -22.68
N GLU A 442 13.25 -11.49 -23.49
CA GLU A 442 12.29 -10.40 -23.69
C GLU A 442 11.20 -10.36 -22.62
N LYS A 443 10.67 -11.53 -22.23
CA LYS A 443 9.47 -11.62 -21.39
C LYS A 443 9.76 -11.88 -19.91
N MET A 444 10.98 -12.30 -19.55
CA MET A 444 11.38 -12.56 -18.17
C MET A 444 12.27 -11.41 -17.67
N GLY A 445 11.80 -10.69 -16.66
CA GLY A 445 12.54 -9.58 -16.06
C GLY A 445 13.72 -10.02 -15.17
N GLY A 446 14.54 -9.03 -14.79
CA GLY A 446 15.59 -9.19 -13.77
C GLY A 446 16.76 -10.08 -14.18
N SER A 447 17.55 -10.52 -13.18
CA SER A 447 18.72 -11.38 -13.40
C SER A 447 18.33 -12.77 -13.92
N SER A 448 17.14 -13.27 -13.58
CA SER A 448 16.67 -14.59 -14.00
C SER A 448 16.49 -14.68 -15.51
N GLY A 449 15.90 -13.66 -16.15
CA GLY A 449 15.75 -13.62 -17.61
C GLY A 449 17.10 -13.65 -18.34
N ALA A 450 18.09 -12.89 -17.84
CA ALA A 450 19.44 -12.89 -18.37
C ALA A 450 20.13 -14.26 -18.20
N LEU A 451 20.02 -14.87 -17.02
CA LEU A 451 20.65 -16.15 -16.69
C LEU A 451 20.06 -17.32 -17.52
N TYR A 452 18.74 -17.40 -17.64
CA TYR A 452 18.11 -18.44 -18.46
C TYR A 452 18.34 -18.22 -19.95
N SER A 453 18.29 -16.98 -20.44
CA SER A 453 18.63 -16.69 -21.84
C SER A 453 20.06 -17.13 -22.15
N LEU A 454 21.02 -16.75 -21.30
CA LEU A 454 22.41 -17.16 -21.40
C LEU A 454 22.59 -18.68 -21.38
N PHE A 455 21.90 -19.37 -20.46
CA PHE A 455 21.90 -20.83 -20.37
C PHE A 455 21.46 -21.47 -21.69
N LEU A 456 20.31 -21.02 -22.20
CA LEU A 456 19.68 -21.57 -23.42
C LEU A 456 20.53 -21.26 -24.66
N THR A 457 21.07 -20.04 -24.77
CA THR A 457 21.99 -19.64 -25.86
C THR A 457 23.26 -20.48 -25.86
N ALA A 458 23.89 -20.69 -24.70
CA ALA A 458 25.09 -21.52 -24.60
C ALA A 458 24.80 -23.01 -24.88
N ALA A 459 23.63 -23.51 -24.48
CA ALA A 459 23.19 -24.88 -24.73
C ALA A 459 22.86 -25.12 -26.22
N ALA A 460 22.27 -24.15 -26.91
CA ALA A 460 21.80 -24.25 -28.29
C ALA A 460 22.87 -24.76 -29.26
N GLY A 461 24.10 -24.27 -29.12
CA GLY A 461 25.22 -24.63 -29.99
C GLY A 461 25.65 -26.11 -29.88
N HIS A 462 25.23 -26.84 -28.85
CA HIS A 462 25.63 -28.24 -28.63
C HIS A 462 24.64 -29.26 -29.20
N VAL A 463 23.40 -28.88 -29.47
CA VAL A 463 22.33 -29.76 -29.98
C VAL A 463 21.82 -29.31 -31.34
N THR A 464 22.62 -29.49 -32.39
CA THR A 464 22.33 -29.03 -33.75
C THR A 464 21.72 -30.13 -34.61
N GLU A 465 21.36 -29.78 -35.85
CA GLU A 465 20.93 -30.77 -36.85
C GLU A 465 22.03 -31.85 -37.03
N GLY A 466 21.64 -33.12 -37.00
CA GLY A 466 22.57 -34.26 -37.05
C GLY A 466 23.34 -34.54 -35.76
N ARG A 467 23.20 -33.73 -34.70
CA ARG A 467 23.91 -33.88 -33.41
C ARG A 467 22.97 -33.61 -32.22
N SER A 468 22.08 -34.56 -31.94
CA SER A 468 21.05 -34.47 -30.89
C SER A 468 20.95 -35.72 -30.00
N ASP A 469 22.03 -36.51 -29.94
CA ASP A 469 22.11 -37.69 -29.08
C ASP A 469 22.20 -37.34 -27.57
N ALA A 470 22.11 -38.36 -26.71
CA ALA A 470 22.16 -38.19 -25.25
C ALA A 470 23.42 -37.45 -24.77
N ALA A 471 24.57 -37.73 -25.39
CA ALA A 471 25.83 -37.07 -25.09
C ALA A 471 25.80 -35.57 -25.46
N SER A 472 25.11 -35.20 -26.54
CA SER A 472 24.96 -33.81 -26.97
C SER A 472 24.05 -33.02 -26.04
N TRP A 473 22.95 -33.61 -25.56
CA TRP A 473 22.10 -32.99 -24.54
C TRP A 473 22.80 -32.82 -23.19
N ALA A 474 23.62 -33.80 -22.77
CA ALA A 474 24.44 -33.67 -21.56
C ALA A 474 25.44 -32.52 -21.69
N ARG A 475 26.14 -32.41 -22.83
CA ARG A 475 27.05 -31.28 -23.11
C ARG A 475 26.31 -29.95 -23.17
N ALA A 476 25.11 -29.91 -23.73
CA ALA A 476 24.29 -28.70 -23.79
C ALA A 476 23.91 -28.19 -22.39
N LEU A 477 23.40 -29.08 -21.52
CA LEU A 477 23.04 -28.72 -20.15
C LEU A 477 24.27 -28.26 -19.34
N HIS A 478 25.39 -28.95 -19.51
CA HIS A 478 26.66 -28.58 -18.88
C HIS A 478 27.14 -27.20 -19.39
N ALA A 479 27.14 -26.95 -20.70
CA ALA A 479 27.56 -25.67 -21.28
C ALA A 479 26.67 -24.51 -20.80
N GLY A 480 25.35 -24.69 -20.77
CA GLY A 480 24.42 -23.71 -20.20
C GLY A 480 24.73 -23.40 -18.74
N THR A 481 24.93 -24.44 -17.93
CA THR A 481 25.24 -24.29 -16.49
C THR A 481 26.57 -23.57 -16.26
N GLN A 482 27.60 -23.89 -17.05
CA GLN A 482 28.90 -23.21 -16.98
C GLN A 482 28.83 -21.76 -17.43
N ALA A 483 28.01 -21.44 -18.44
CA ALA A 483 27.78 -20.06 -18.85
C ALA A 483 27.13 -19.26 -17.70
N MET A 484 26.09 -19.82 -17.06
CA MET A 484 25.46 -19.20 -15.89
C MET A 484 26.45 -18.96 -14.75
N ARG A 485 27.34 -19.92 -14.44
CA ARG A 485 28.42 -19.71 -13.45
C ARG A 485 29.35 -18.57 -13.86
N ARG A 486 29.89 -18.64 -15.08
CA ARG A 486 30.91 -17.72 -15.59
C ARG A 486 30.44 -16.26 -15.58
N TYR A 487 29.21 -16.01 -16.02
CA TYR A 487 28.69 -14.64 -16.16
C TYR A 487 27.78 -14.22 -14.99
N GLY A 488 27.18 -15.16 -14.28
CA GLY A 488 26.39 -14.90 -13.07
C GLY A 488 27.24 -14.74 -11.81
N GLY A 489 28.48 -15.22 -11.80
CA GLY A 489 29.43 -15.05 -10.70
C GLY A 489 29.11 -15.85 -9.44
N ALA A 490 28.26 -16.88 -9.55
CA ALA A 490 27.86 -17.75 -8.45
C ALA A 490 28.38 -19.18 -8.67
N ASP A 491 28.60 -19.89 -7.57
CA ASP A 491 29.06 -21.26 -7.51
C ASP A 491 28.11 -22.15 -6.69
N PRO A 492 28.18 -23.50 -6.84
CA PRO A 492 27.56 -24.41 -5.89
C PRO A 492 28.01 -24.07 -4.45
N GLY A 493 27.04 -23.93 -3.56
CA GLY A 493 27.19 -23.46 -2.19
C GLY A 493 26.71 -22.03 -1.96
N ASP A 494 26.43 -21.26 -3.01
CA ASP A 494 26.04 -19.85 -2.89
C ASP A 494 24.53 -19.62 -2.69
N ARG A 495 23.76 -20.71 -2.65
CA ARG A 495 22.30 -20.73 -2.46
C ARG A 495 21.56 -20.15 -3.66
N THR A 496 21.85 -20.69 -4.84
CA THR A 496 21.25 -20.31 -6.13
C THR A 496 20.74 -21.56 -6.86
N MET A 497 20.12 -21.39 -8.02
CA MET A 497 19.71 -22.53 -8.87
C MET A 497 20.88 -23.43 -9.31
N LEU A 498 22.12 -22.94 -9.24
CA LEU A 498 23.31 -23.73 -9.54
C LEU A 498 23.53 -24.88 -8.55
N ASP A 499 23.01 -24.76 -7.33
CA ASP A 499 23.05 -25.84 -6.32
C ASP A 499 22.26 -27.07 -6.76
N ALA A 500 21.22 -26.88 -7.59
CA ALA A 500 20.47 -27.97 -8.21
C ALA A 500 20.98 -28.32 -9.61
N LEU A 501 21.32 -27.31 -10.42
CA LEU A 501 21.72 -27.50 -11.82
C LEU A 501 23.09 -28.15 -11.98
N CYS A 502 24.10 -27.76 -11.20
CA CYS A 502 25.45 -28.34 -11.34
C CYS A 502 25.48 -29.84 -11.02
N PRO A 503 24.93 -30.31 -9.87
CA PRO A 503 24.91 -31.75 -9.58
C PRO A 503 24.14 -32.56 -10.62
N ALA A 504 23.07 -32.00 -11.19
CA ALA A 504 22.31 -32.66 -12.26
C ALA A 504 23.11 -32.72 -13.57
N ALA A 505 23.75 -31.62 -13.96
CA ALA A 505 24.58 -31.56 -15.16
C ALA A 505 25.78 -32.51 -15.07
N ASP A 506 26.45 -32.57 -13.91
CA ASP A 506 27.57 -33.47 -13.67
C ASP A 506 27.15 -34.95 -13.77
N GLU A 507 25.96 -35.29 -13.26
CA GLU A 507 25.41 -36.65 -13.38
C GLU A 507 25.07 -37.00 -14.84
N LEU A 508 24.47 -36.06 -15.59
CA LEU A 508 24.13 -36.26 -17.00
C LEU A 508 25.35 -36.40 -17.91
N MET A 509 26.49 -35.83 -17.54
CA MET A 509 27.74 -36.02 -18.29
C MET A 509 28.18 -37.49 -18.38
N LYS A 510 27.68 -38.38 -17.51
CA LYS A 510 27.90 -39.84 -17.64
C LYS A 510 27.31 -40.44 -18.93
N LEU A 511 26.33 -39.77 -19.55
CA LEU A 511 25.76 -40.15 -20.85
C LEU A 511 26.72 -39.94 -22.03
N THR A 512 27.87 -39.30 -21.81
CA THR A 512 28.93 -39.19 -22.82
C THR A 512 29.71 -40.50 -23.02
N THR A 513 29.54 -41.46 -22.11
CA THR A 513 30.11 -42.82 -22.16
C THR A 513 28.98 -43.85 -22.09
N THR A 514 29.19 -45.09 -22.53
CA THR A 514 28.16 -46.15 -22.43
C THR A 514 27.89 -46.47 -20.95
N PRO A 515 26.74 -46.06 -20.38
CA PRO A 515 26.52 -46.20 -18.94
C PRO A 515 26.13 -47.66 -18.62
N PRO A 516 26.81 -48.33 -17.68
CA PRO A 516 26.51 -49.71 -17.33
C PRO A 516 25.10 -49.91 -16.75
N SER A 517 24.49 -48.86 -16.19
CA SER A 517 23.15 -48.84 -15.61
C SER A 517 22.05 -48.41 -16.59
N GLY A 518 22.39 -48.07 -17.84
CA GLY A 518 21.45 -47.56 -18.85
C GLY A 518 21.07 -46.08 -18.71
N THR A 519 20.59 -45.48 -19.80
CA THR A 519 20.28 -44.04 -19.92
C THR A 519 19.23 -43.56 -18.91
N MET A 520 18.17 -44.35 -18.67
CA MET A 520 17.08 -43.96 -17.77
C MET A 520 17.54 -43.85 -16.30
N ALA A 521 18.45 -44.73 -15.87
CA ALA A 521 19.00 -44.68 -14.52
C ALA A 521 19.80 -43.38 -14.30
N VAL A 522 20.55 -42.92 -15.31
CA VAL A 522 21.29 -41.65 -15.24
C VAL A 522 20.34 -40.45 -15.18
N LEU A 523 19.24 -40.46 -15.95
CA LEU A 523 18.21 -39.40 -15.89
C LEU A 523 17.56 -39.34 -14.50
N GLN A 524 17.19 -40.48 -13.93
CA GLN A 524 16.63 -40.56 -12.57
C GLN A 524 17.61 -40.06 -11.51
N ALA A 525 18.88 -40.46 -11.62
CA ALA A 525 19.93 -39.99 -10.72
C ALA A 525 20.14 -38.47 -10.84
N ALA A 526 20.10 -37.91 -12.04
CA ALA A 526 20.24 -36.47 -12.25
C ALA A 526 19.09 -35.68 -11.59
N VAL A 527 17.84 -36.17 -11.68
CA VAL A 527 16.69 -35.58 -10.97
C VAL A 527 16.90 -35.64 -9.47
N GLN A 528 17.31 -36.80 -8.94
CA GLN A 528 17.59 -36.94 -7.50
C GLN A 528 18.69 -35.99 -7.04
N LYS A 529 19.76 -35.83 -7.82
CA LYS A 529 20.86 -34.89 -7.53
C LYS A 529 20.38 -33.43 -7.55
N ALA A 530 19.52 -33.06 -8.49
CA ALA A 530 18.89 -31.74 -8.50
C ALA A 530 18.05 -31.50 -7.24
N THR A 531 17.21 -32.49 -6.87
CA THR A 531 16.35 -32.41 -5.68
C THR A 531 17.18 -32.28 -4.41
N SER A 532 18.17 -33.14 -4.21
CA SER A 532 19.05 -33.07 -3.03
C SER A 532 19.85 -31.77 -2.99
N GLY A 533 20.30 -31.27 -4.15
CA GLY A 533 20.98 -29.97 -4.26
C GLY A 533 20.08 -28.82 -3.83
N ALA A 534 18.84 -28.78 -4.33
CA ALA A 534 17.84 -27.80 -3.92
C ALA A 534 17.50 -27.88 -2.43
N GLU A 535 17.31 -29.08 -1.87
CA GLU A 535 17.03 -29.28 -0.45
C GLU A 535 18.19 -28.81 0.45
N ALA A 536 19.43 -29.06 0.04
CA ALA A 536 20.62 -28.64 0.77
C ALA A 536 20.70 -27.10 0.92
N THR A 537 20.12 -26.33 -0.03
CA THR A 537 20.11 -24.86 0.04
C THR A 537 19.39 -24.29 1.27
N ARG A 538 18.52 -25.08 1.91
CA ARG A 538 17.83 -24.68 3.14
C ARG A 538 18.80 -24.31 4.26
N ASP A 539 19.93 -25.02 4.32
CA ASP A 539 20.90 -24.92 5.41
C ASP A 539 22.15 -24.09 5.01
N LEU A 540 22.16 -23.53 3.78
CA LEU A 540 23.24 -22.70 3.26
C LEU A 540 23.05 -21.21 3.60
N THR A 541 24.16 -20.51 3.79
CA THR A 541 24.17 -19.04 3.82
C THR A 541 24.27 -18.53 2.39
N ALA A 542 23.36 -17.65 1.98
CA ALA A 542 23.40 -17.05 0.65
C ALA A 542 24.67 -16.21 0.49
N ARG A 543 25.43 -16.45 -0.58
CA ARG A 543 26.63 -15.66 -0.94
C ARG A 543 26.49 -14.93 -2.25
N ALA A 544 25.43 -15.21 -3.01
CA ALA A 544 25.09 -14.53 -4.25
C ALA A 544 23.61 -14.08 -4.24
N GLY A 545 23.26 -13.17 -5.16
CA GLY A 545 21.92 -12.63 -5.30
C GLY A 545 21.48 -11.74 -4.13
N ARG A 546 20.21 -11.31 -4.15
CA ARG A 546 19.65 -10.40 -3.12
C ARG A 546 19.70 -10.99 -1.70
N ALA A 547 19.60 -12.32 -1.59
CA ALA A 547 19.65 -13.03 -0.32
C ALA A 547 20.99 -12.89 0.42
N SER A 548 22.08 -12.56 -0.28
CA SER A 548 23.40 -12.34 0.33
C SER A 548 23.48 -11.08 1.20
N TYR A 549 22.58 -10.11 1.00
CA TYR A 549 22.56 -8.85 1.78
C TYR A 549 21.81 -8.98 3.11
N ILE A 550 21.15 -10.11 3.36
CA ILE A 550 20.32 -10.31 4.55
C ILE A 550 21.14 -11.07 5.59
N ALA A 551 21.31 -10.46 6.77
CA ALA A 551 21.98 -11.11 7.88
C ALA A 551 21.27 -12.44 8.25
N ALA A 552 22.06 -13.50 8.48
CA ALA A 552 21.56 -14.87 8.64
C ALA A 552 20.55 -15.03 9.80
N ASP A 553 20.61 -14.16 10.81
CA ASP A 553 19.69 -14.08 11.94
C ASP A 553 18.27 -13.63 11.53
N ARG A 554 18.14 -12.78 10.50
CA ARG A 554 16.84 -12.35 9.98
C ARG A 554 16.16 -13.44 9.16
N ILE A 555 16.91 -14.25 8.41
CA ILE A 555 16.33 -15.34 7.58
C ILE A 555 15.69 -16.43 8.47
N GLN A 556 16.32 -16.77 9.61
CA GLN A 556 15.73 -17.70 10.59
C GLN A 556 14.49 -17.11 11.30
N SER A 557 14.44 -15.78 11.49
CA SER A 557 13.30 -15.12 12.12
C SER A 557 12.07 -15.00 11.21
N ILE A 558 12.26 -14.99 9.90
CA ILE A 558 11.18 -14.82 8.91
C ILE A 558 10.48 -16.16 8.61
N SER A 559 11.13 -17.30 8.89
CA SER A 559 10.53 -18.64 8.76
C SER A 559 9.74 -19.10 10.00
N VAL A 560 9.61 -18.26 11.03
CA VAL A 560 8.86 -18.58 12.25
C VAL A 560 7.81 -17.51 12.50
N ASP A 561 6.74 -17.55 11.70
CA ASP A 561 5.47 -17.02 12.17
C ASP A 561 5.14 -17.70 13.51
N ASN A 562 5.14 -16.90 14.59
CA ASN A 562 4.56 -17.02 15.94
C ASN A 562 3.82 -18.31 16.41
N VAL A 563 4.18 -19.50 15.92
CA VAL A 563 3.56 -20.79 16.22
C VAL A 563 4.35 -21.47 17.33
N LEU A 564 3.70 -21.64 18.48
CA LEU A 564 4.23 -22.25 19.70
C LEU A 564 4.15 -23.78 19.69
N ALA A 565 3.15 -24.36 19.02
CA ALA A 565 2.98 -25.81 18.87
C ALA A 565 2.19 -26.13 17.58
N THR A 566 2.50 -27.26 16.94
CA THR A 566 1.85 -27.69 15.69
C THR A 566 1.09 -29.00 15.88
N SER A 567 0.08 -29.21 15.00
CA SER A 567 -0.78 -30.39 15.02
C SER A 567 -1.40 -30.67 16.39
N VAL A 568 -1.79 -29.61 17.10
CA VAL A 568 -2.33 -29.70 18.46
C VAL A 568 -3.74 -30.29 18.41
N LYS A 569 -3.99 -31.26 19.29
CA LYS A 569 -5.29 -31.90 19.51
C LYS A 569 -5.62 -31.86 20.99
N ALA A 570 -6.73 -31.21 21.34
CA ALA A 570 -7.21 -31.10 22.71
C ALA A 570 -8.33 -32.10 22.97
N THR A 571 -8.21 -32.89 24.04
CA THR A 571 -9.22 -33.86 24.47
C THR A 571 -9.65 -33.53 25.89
N LEU A 572 -10.90 -33.15 26.07
CA LEU A 572 -11.50 -32.91 27.39
C LEU A 572 -12.29 -34.14 27.82
N LEU A 573 -11.97 -34.65 29.01
CA LEU A 573 -12.65 -35.75 29.67
C LEU A 573 -13.46 -35.20 30.84
N ALA A 574 -14.73 -35.57 30.90
CA ALA A 574 -15.67 -35.16 31.95
C ALA A 574 -16.12 -36.37 32.80
N PRO A 575 -16.62 -36.16 34.03
CA PRO A 575 -17.11 -37.23 34.89
C PRO A 575 -18.33 -37.94 34.30
N ASP A 576 -18.52 -39.21 34.64
CA ASP A 576 -19.70 -39.98 34.22
C ASP A 576 -21.00 -39.31 34.69
N GLY A 577 -21.92 -39.09 33.75
CA GLY A 577 -23.13 -38.30 33.97
C GLY A 577 -23.04 -36.86 33.45
N VAL A 578 -21.84 -36.39 33.07
CA VAL A 578 -21.64 -35.15 32.30
C VAL A 578 -21.50 -35.50 30.83
N TYR A 579 -22.24 -34.80 29.96
CA TYR A 579 -22.20 -34.97 28.53
C TYR A 579 -21.96 -33.67 27.77
N PHE A 580 -21.49 -33.83 26.54
CA PHE A 580 -21.25 -32.73 25.61
C PHE A 580 -22.44 -32.69 24.65
N PRO A 581 -23.34 -31.70 24.74
CA PRO A 581 -24.66 -31.78 24.09
C PRO A 581 -24.63 -31.86 22.56
N TYR A 582 -23.48 -31.58 21.96
CA TYR A 582 -23.26 -31.52 20.51
C TYR A 582 -22.11 -32.44 20.07
N ALA A 583 -21.77 -33.44 20.88
CA ALA A 583 -20.74 -34.43 20.57
C ALA A 583 -21.32 -35.85 20.54
N THR A 584 -20.68 -36.72 19.77
CA THR A 584 -21.09 -38.12 19.58
C THR A 584 -20.75 -39.02 20.78
N GLU A 585 -19.72 -38.69 21.57
CA GLU A 585 -19.33 -39.44 22.77
C GLU A 585 -19.84 -38.75 24.05
N SER A 586 -20.42 -39.53 24.96
CA SER A 586 -21.24 -38.97 26.05
C SER A 586 -20.49 -38.39 27.24
N ASN A 587 -19.17 -38.52 27.35
CA ASN A 587 -18.34 -37.97 28.44
C ASN A 587 -16.91 -37.55 28.00
N LYS A 588 -16.65 -37.50 26.68
CA LYS A 588 -15.37 -37.12 26.09
C LYS A 588 -15.58 -36.21 24.87
N LEU A 589 -14.80 -35.14 24.79
CA LEU A 589 -14.82 -34.20 23.66
C LEU A 589 -13.41 -34.00 23.11
N VAL A 590 -13.25 -34.23 21.82
CA VAL A 590 -11.98 -34.12 21.10
C VAL A 590 -12.06 -32.99 20.09
N ARG A 591 -11.09 -32.07 20.09
CA ARG A 591 -10.96 -30.98 19.13
C ARG A 591 -9.57 -30.99 18.49
N GLU A 592 -9.52 -30.95 17.16
CA GLU A 592 -8.29 -30.77 16.40
C GLU A 592 -8.08 -29.29 16.15
N ILE A 593 -6.91 -28.77 16.54
CA ILE A 593 -6.65 -27.33 16.69
C ILE A 593 -5.61 -26.85 15.67
N GLY A 594 -4.70 -27.73 15.24
CA GLY A 594 -3.67 -27.38 14.27
C GLY A 594 -2.54 -26.57 14.90
N ASN A 595 -2.19 -25.43 14.30
CA ASN A 595 -1.08 -24.59 14.76
C ASN A 595 -1.52 -23.59 15.83
N VAL A 596 -0.82 -23.57 16.96
CA VAL A 596 -1.15 -22.76 18.14
C VAL A 596 -0.19 -21.58 18.26
N THR A 597 -0.72 -20.36 18.41
CA THR A 597 0.07 -19.13 18.64
C THR A 597 -0.15 -18.58 20.06
N ARG A 598 0.62 -17.58 20.49
CA ARG A 598 0.60 -17.05 21.87
C ARG A 598 -0.76 -16.48 22.33
N GLY A 599 -1.68 -16.20 21.41
CA GLY A 599 -3.00 -15.63 21.70
C GLY A 599 -4.18 -16.58 21.48
N LEU A 600 -3.95 -17.88 21.25
CA LEU A 600 -5.04 -18.82 20.97
C LEU A 600 -5.77 -19.25 22.25
N GLU A 601 -7.09 -19.11 22.26
CA GLU A 601 -7.98 -19.59 23.33
C GLU A 601 -8.93 -20.68 22.84
N ILE A 602 -9.24 -21.67 23.70
CA ILE A 602 -10.08 -22.82 23.37
C ILE A 602 -11.11 -23.01 24.49
N THR A 603 -12.39 -23.07 24.13
CA THR A 603 -13.51 -23.19 25.08
C THR A 603 -14.27 -24.50 24.86
N PHE A 604 -14.78 -25.08 25.95
CA PHE A 604 -15.59 -26.30 25.93
C PHE A 604 -16.90 -26.07 26.68
N GLN A 605 -18.00 -26.61 26.15
CA GLN A 605 -19.33 -26.56 26.77
C GLN A 605 -19.80 -27.97 27.10
N PHE A 606 -20.31 -28.17 28.31
CA PHE A 606 -20.81 -29.45 28.81
C PHE A 606 -22.10 -29.26 29.62
N ALA A 607 -22.85 -30.33 29.81
CA ALA A 607 -24.09 -30.37 30.59
C ALA A 607 -24.13 -31.65 31.45
N VAL A 608 -24.93 -31.63 32.53
CA VAL A 608 -25.16 -32.80 33.39
C VAL A 608 -26.46 -33.47 32.94
N LYS A 609 -26.47 -34.81 32.86
CA LYS A 609 -27.69 -35.53 32.48
C LYS A 609 -28.76 -35.36 33.58
N PRO A 610 -30.04 -35.14 33.22
CA PRO A 610 -31.09 -34.82 34.20
C PRO A 610 -31.32 -35.88 35.28
N ASP A 611 -31.12 -37.15 34.95
CA ASP A 611 -31.33 -38.32 35.80
C ASP A 611 -30.28 -38.47 36.93
N VAL A 612 -29.14 -37.78 36.82
CA VAL A 612 -28.06 -37.83 37.82
C VAL A 612 -27.81 -36.49 38.50
N ILE A 613 -28.59 -35.45 38.18
CA ILE A 613 -28.32 -34.08 38.64
C ILE A 613 -28.31 -33.94 40.17
N GLU A 614 -29.17 -34.66 40.89
CA GLU A 614 -29.23 -34.65 42.35
C GLU A 614 -27.94 -35.19 42.99
N VAL A 615 -27.34 -36.21 42.37
CA VAL A 615 -26.05 -36.79 42.81
C VAL A 615 -24.92 -35.78 42.63
N PHE A 616 -24.97 -34.97 41.57
CA PHE A 616 -23.98 -33.92 41.30
C PHE A 616 -24.15 -32.72 42.24
N LEU A 617 -25.38 -32.34 42.58
CA LEU A 617 -25.68 -31.23 43.52
C LEU A 617 -25.22 -31.51 44.96
N GLN A 618 -25.03 -32.78 45.33
CA GLN A 618 -24.47 -33.19 46.62
C GLN A 618 -22.93 -33.10 46.67
N LYS A 619 -22.26 -32.91 45.53
CA LYS A 619 -20.80 -32.79 45.45
C LYS A 619 -20.36 -31.33 45.48
N ASN A 620 -19.28 -31.02 46.19
CA ASN A 620 -18.74 -29.66 46.24
C ASN A 620 -17.94 -29.29 44.98
N THR A 621 -17.25 -30.25 44.34
CA THR A 621 -16.44 -30.02 43.13
C THR A 621 -16.51 -31.22 42.16
N LEU A 622 -16.21 -30.97 40.89
CA LEU A 622 -16.16 -31.97 39.82
C LEU A 622 -14.79 -31.94 39.11
N PRO A 623 -14.18 -33.12 38.86
CA PRO A 623 -12.92 -33.19 38.14
C PRO A 623 -13.13 -33.06 36.63
N PHE A 624 -12.26 -32.31 35.97
CA PHE A 624 -12.13 -32.26 34.52
C PHE A 624 -10.68 -32.51 34.15
N GLN A 625 -10.46 -33.23 33.07
CA GLN A 625 -9.10 -33.49 32.58
C GLN A 625 -8.98 -33.07 31.12
N LEU A 626 -8.06 -32.15 30.84
CA LEU A 626 -7.68 -31.72 29.50
C LEU A 626 -6.36 -32.37 29.10
N GLN A 627 -6.39 -33.15 28.03
CA GLN A 627 -5.21 -33.77 27.42
C GLN A 627 -4.88 -33.03 26.11
N LEU A 628 -3.68 -32.46 26.02
CA LEU A 628 -3.17 -31.79 24.83
C LEU A 628 -2.13 -32.68 24.17
N ASN A 629 -2.45 -33.20 22.99
CA ASN A 629 -1.54 -33.96 22.15
C ASN A 629 -0.95 -33.03 21.09
N PHE A 630 0.37 -32.91 21.02
CA PHE A 630 1.03 -32.03 20.05
C PHE A 630 2.39 -32.59 19.65
N LYS A 631 2.97 -32.02 18.58
CA LYS A 631 4.35 -32.31 18.19
C LYS A 631 5.27 -31.17 18.63
N THR A 632 6.39 -31.52 19.24
CA THR A 632 7.48 -30.55 19.51
C THR A 632 8.23 -30.23 18.22
N ARG A 633 9.10 -29.21 18.26
CA ARG A 633 9.92 -28.81 17.10
C ARG A 633 10.79 -29.96 16.58
N ASP A 634 11.15 -30.91 17.43
CA ASP A 634 11.92 -32.12 17.10
C ASP A 634 11.03 -33.31 16.65
N GLN A 635 9.78 -33.05 16.25
CA GLN A 635 8.79 -34.03 15.78
C GLN A 635 8.37 -35.11 16.79
N GLN A 636 8.73 -34.97 18.07
CA GLN A 636 8.28 -35.90 19.11
C GLN A 636 6.82 -35.65 19.45
N ARG A 637 6.03 -36.73 19.56
CA ARG A 637 4.64 -36.68 20.00
C ARG A 637 4.61 -36.57 21.51
N VAL A 638 4.02 -35.50 22.01
CA VAL A 638 3.90 -35.21 23.45
C VAL A 638 2.44 -35.08 23.82
N THR A 639 2.07 -35.71 24.94
CA THR A 639 0.76 -35.55 25.58
C THR A 639 0.93 -34.84 26.91
N ARG A 640 0.35 -33.65 27.04
CA ARG A 640 0.29 -32.93 28.31
C ARG A 640 -1.10 -33.08 28.91
N VAL A 641 -1.15 -33.57 30.15
CA VAL A 641 -2.41 -33.75 30.88
C VAL A 641 -2.55 -32.67 31.94
N LEU A 642 -3.67 -31.96 31.94
CA LEU A 642 -4.03 -30.91 32.89
C LEU A 642 -5.32 -31.33 33.58
N THR A 643 -5.30 -31.49 34.90
CA THR A 643 -6.47 -31.87 35.69
C THR A 643 -6.90 -30.69 36.54
N GLU A 644 -8.18 -30.35 36.52
CA GLU A 644 -8.76 -29.23 37.25
C GLU A 644 -10.04 -29.65 37.97
N GLN A 645 -10.29 -29.09 39.15
CA GLN A 645 -11.51 -29.33 39.93
C GLN A 645 -12.38 -28.07 39.87
N ARG A 646 -13.63 -28.19 39.41
CA ARG A 646 -14.56 -27.06 39.30
C ARG A 646 -15.66 -27.15 40.35
N PRO A 647 -15.97 -26.06 41.08
CA PRO A 647 -17.02 -26.08 42.10
C PRO A 647 -18.41 -26.26 41.48
N VAL A 648 -19.27 -27.02 42.16
CA VAL A 648 -20.68 -27.16 41.80
C VAL A 648 -21.47 -26.00 42.42
N THR A 649 -22.32 -25.35 41.62
CA THR A 649 -23.16 -24.22 42.08
C THR A 649 -24.62 -24.48 41.74
N THR A 650 -25.52 -24.13 42.66
CA THR A 650 -26.98 -24.21 42.50
C THR A 650 -27.57 -22.98 41.81
N THR A 651 -26.78 -21.95 41.54
CA THR A 651 -27.25 -20.69 40.96
C THR A 651 -26.48 -20.33 39.69
N SER A 652 -27.16 -20.36 38.54
CA SER A 652 -26.59 -20.02 37.22
C SER A 652 -26.25 -18.53 37.07
N ARG A 653 -26.84 -17.64 37.87
CA ARG A 653 -26.59 -16.18 37.84
C ARG A 653 -25.14 -15.79 38.15
N ILE A 654 -24.41 -16.56 38.95
CA ILE A 654 -23.03 -16.23 39.37
C ILE A 654 -22.01 -16.51 38.25
N LEU A 655 -22.29 -17.46 37.35
CA LEU A 655 -21.41 -17.81 36.23
C LEU A 655 -21.69 -16.96 34.99
N VAL A 656 -22.97 -16.67 34.69
CA VAL A 656 -23.38 -15.90 33.51
C VAL A 656 -22.85 -14.46 33.54
N GLY A 657 -22.67 -13.87 34.74
CA GLY A 657 -22.05 -12.55 34.89
C GLY A 657 -20.55 -12.47 34.61
N LYS A 658 -19.85 -13.61 34.51
CA LYS A 658 -18.40 -13.70 34.23
C LYS A 658 -18.08 -14.11 32.79
N LEU A 659 -19.07 -14.40 31.96
CA LEU A 659 -18.87 -14.76 30.56
C LEU A 659 -18.52 -13.52 29.73
N ASN A 660 -17.42 -13.60 28.99
CA ASN A 660 -17.06 -12.57 28.03
C ASN A 660 -17.74 -12.87 26.69
N MET A 661 -18.87 -12.19 26.44
CA MET A 661 -19.70 -12.42 25.26
C MET A 661 -18.91 -12.16 23.97
N ALA A 662 -18.11 -11.10 23.90
CA ALA A 662 -17.32 -10.77 22.71
C ALA A 662 -16.32 -11.86 22.32
N VAL A 663 -15.76 -12.59 23.30
CA VAL A 663 -14.82 -13.69 23.04
C VAL A 663 -15.55 -14.94 22.56
N LEU A 664 -16.68 -15.26 23.19
CA LEU A 664 -17.58 -16.33 22.75
C LEU A 664 -18.11 -16.09 21.33
N ASP A 665 -18.38 -14.83 20.98
CA ASP A 665 -18.88 -14.41 19.68
C ASP A 665 -17.85 -14.64 18.56
N VAL A 666 -16.62 -14.15 18.76
CA VAL A 666 -15.53 -14.31 17.78
C VAL A 666 -15.16 -15.78 17.60
N HIS A 667 -15.13 -16.55 18.70
CA HIS A 667 -14.78 -17.96 18.65
C HIS A 667 -15.82 -18.79 17.88
N CYS A 668 -17.12 -18.60 18.15
CA CYS A 668 -18.18 -19.30 17.43
C CYS A 668 -18.14 -18.95 15.93
N ALA A 669 -17.89 -17.68 15.59
CA ALA A 669 -17.80 -17.23 14.21
C ALA A 669 -16.63 -17.88 13.46
N GLN A 670 -15.44 -17.90 14.06
CA GLN A 670 -14.25 -18.49 13.44
C GLN A 670 -14.37 -20.01 13.31
N LEU A 671 -14.91 -20.68 14.33
CA LEU A 671 -15.05 -22.14 14.31
C LEU A 671 -16.06 -22.62 13.28
N CYS A 672 -17.25 -22.00 13.22
CA CYS A 672 -18.25 -22.34 12.20
C CYS A 672 -17.75 -22.02 10.80
N ALA A 673 -17.00 -20.91 10.62
CA ALA A 673 -16.38 -20.58 9.34
C ALA A 673 -15.38 -21.65 8.87
N SER A 674 -14.48 -22.08 9.76
CA SER A 674 -13.47 -23.10 9.44
C SER A 674 -14.12 -24.44 9.09
N LEU A 675 -15.06 -24.90 9.91
CA LEU A 675 -15.77 -26.17 9.67
C LEU A 675 -16.55 -26.16 8.36
N THR A 676 -17.18 -25.02 8.00
CA THR A 676 -17.87 -24.88 6.70
C THR A 676 -16.90 -24.85 5.53
N MET A 677 -15.75 -24.17 5.63
CA MET A 677 -14.71 -24.17 4.58
C MET A 677 -14.08 -25.56 4.37
N GLU A 678 -14.04 -26.38 5.41
CA GLU A 678 -13.57 -27.77 5.38
C GLU A 678 -14.64 -28.78 4.91
N GLY A 679 -15.85 -28.31 4.55
CA GLY A 679 -16.96 -29.16 4.10
C GLY A 679 -17.68 -29.94 5.22
N ARG A 680 -17.35 -29.67 6.49
CA ARG A 680 -17.92 -30.33 7.69
C ARG A 680 -19.16 -29.59 8.20
N ILE A 681 -20.11 -29.39 7.29
CA ILE A 681 -21.26 -28.49 7.47
C ILE A 681 -22.16 -28.92 8.65
N GLN A 682 -22.39 -30.21 8.83
CA GLN A 682 -23.23 -30.72 9.93
C GLN A 682 -22.65 -30.39 11.33
N GLU A 683 -21.33 -30.38 11.45
CA GLU A 683 -20.66 -30.05 12.72
C GLU A 683 -20.70 -28.55 12.99
N ALA A 684 -20.56 -27.71 11.95
CA ALA A 684 -20.73 -26.27 12.04
C ALA A 684 -22.16 -25.90 12.50
N GLN A 685 -23.17 -26.59 11.97
CA GLN A 685 -24.57 -26.42 12.37
C GLN A 685 -24.81 -26.79 13.84
N ASN A 686 -24.28 -27.93 14.28
CA ASN A 686 -24.40 -28.36 15.69
C ASN A 686 -23.75 -27.36 16.65
N GLN A 687 -22.59 -26.80 16.29
CA GLN A 687 -21.93 -25.74 17.09
C GLN A 687 -22.71 -24.43 17.09
N LEU A 688 -23.31 -24.05 15.95
CA LEU A 688 -24.14 -22.86 15.87
C LEU A 688 -25.39 -22.99 16.75
N GLN A 689 -26.07 -24.14 16.71
CA GLN A 689 -27.24 -24.42 17.54
C GLN A 689 -26.89 -24.40 19.04
N ALA A 690 -25.72 -24.92 19.40
CA ALA A 690 -25.20 -24.88 20.77
C ALA A 690 -25.13 -23.47 21.34
N GLN A 691 -24.56 -22.58 20.55
CA GLN A 691 -24.33 -21.21 20.96
C GLN A 691 -25.65 -20.43 21.00
N GLN A 692 -26.58 -20.71 20.08
CA GLN A 692 -27.94 -20.16 20.09
C GLN A 692 -28.68 -20.47 21.39
N ASP A 693 -28.64 -21.71 21.83
CA ASP A 693 -29.36 -22.15 23.03
C ASP A 693 -28.73 -21.55 24.29
N LEU A 694 -27.40 -21.51 24.36
CA LEU A 694 -26.67 -20.86 25.45
C LEU A 694 -27.05 -19.37 25.58
N LEU A 695 -27.14 -18.66 24.47
CA LEU A 695 -27.48 -17.23 24.47
C LEU A 695 -28.93 -16.92 24.79
N LYS A 696 -29.86 -17.76 24.34
CA LYS A 696 -31.26 -17.67 24.78
C LYS A 696 -31.37 -17.81 26.30
N GLN A 697 -30.55 -18.67 26.93
CA GLN A 697 -30.49 -18.81 28.38
C GLN A 697 -29.85 -17.59 29.06
N VAL A 698 -28.76 -17.06 28.52
CA VAL A 698 -28.09 -15.84 29.03
C VAL A 698 -29.03 -14.63 28.98
N SER A 699 -29.72 -14.42 27.86
CA SER A 699 -30.67 -13.31 27.64
C SER A 699 -31.85 -13.31 28.62
N LYS A 700 -32.35 -14.50 29.01
CA LYS A 700 -33.40 -14.64 30.03
C LYS A 700 -32.94 -14.25 31.44
N LEU A 701 -31.64 -14.39 31.74
CA LEU A 701 -31.07 -14.14 33.06
C LEU A 701 -30.43 -12.74 33.20
N ARG A 702 -30.08 -12.10 32.09
CA ARG A 702 -29.53 -10.73 31.98
C ARG A 702 -30.14 -10.03 30.76
N PRO A 703 -30.97 -8.97 30.93
CA PRO A 703 -31.49 -8.22 29.78
C PRO A 703 -30.34 -7.51 29.06
N ILE A 704 -30.16 -7.86 27.78
CA ILE A 704 -29.07 -7.39 26.93
C ILE A 704 -29.29 -5.91 26.53
N GLN A 705 -28.32 -5.01 26.74
CA GLN A 705 -28.37 -3.62 26.26
C GLN A 705 -27.90 -3.49 24.80
N LYS A 706 -28.42 -2.47 24.10
CA LYS A 706 -28.37 -2.20 22.64
C LYS A 706 -27.02 -2.33 21.90
N GLN A 707 -25.89 -2.46 22.58
CA GLN A 707 -24.57 -2.70 21.95
C GLN A 707 -24.32 -4.18 21.58
N GLU A 708 -25.06 -5.13 22.15
CA GLU A 708 -24.90 -6.58 21.89
C GLU A 708 -25.87 -7.11 20.80
N ASN A 709 -26.64 -6.22 20.15
CA ASN A 709 -27.63 -6.58 19.11
C ASN A 709 -27.02 -6.97 17.74
N VAL A 710 -25.69 -6.87 17.60
CA VAL A 710 -24.97 -7.33 16.40
C VAL A 710 -25.02 -8.86 16.27
N TYR A 711 -25.07 -9.55 17.40
CA TYR A 711 -24.97 -11.00 17.46
C TYR A 711 -26.25 -11.72 17.01
N GLY A 712 -27.43 -11.25 17.45
CA GLY A 712 -28.71 -11.81 17.04
C GLY A 712 -28.91 -11.77 15.51
N ASN A 713 -28.48 -10.67 14.90
CA ASN A 713 -28.53 -10.49 13.45
C ASN A 713 -27.54 -11.37 12.69
N TRP A 714 -26.32 -11.51 13.21
CA TRP A 714 -25.31 -12.36 12.58
C TRP A 714 -25.68 -13.84 12.70
N MET A 715 -26.24 -14.27 13.84
CA MET A 715 -26.72 -15.64 13.99
C MET A 715 -27.91 -15.98 13.10
N GLU A 716 -28.86 -15.06 12.94
CA GLU A 716 -29.92 -15.23 11.93
C GLU A 716 -29.30 -15.42 10.54
N THR A 717 -28.29 -14.61 10.21
CA THR A 717 -27.59 -14.70 8.90
C THR A 717 -26.86 -16.04 8.73
N MET A 718 -26.17 -16.54 9.76
CA MET A 718 -25.46 -17.83 9.70
C MET A 718 -26.39 -19.03 9.70
N THR A 719 -27.55 -18.95 10.36
CA THR A 719 -28.59 -19.97 10.26
C THR A 719 -29.13 -20.02 8.83
N THR A 720 -29.42 -18.86 8.22
CA THR A 720 -29.81 -18.77 6.81
C THR A 720 -28.75 -19.36 5.86
N ILE A 721 -27.46 -19.06 6.08
CA ILE A 721 -26.36 -19.62 5.28
C ILE A 721 -26.29 -21.15 5.41
N CYS A 722 -26.42 -21.67 6.63
CA CYS A 722 -26.33 -23.12 6.87
C CYS A 722 -27.54 -23.87 6.31
N ASP A 723 -28.72 -23.25 6.33
CA ASP A 723 -29.96 -23.79 5.75
C ASP A 723 -29.91 -23.77 4.21
N ASP A 724 -29.42 -22.67 3.60
CA ASP A 724 -29.23 -22.51 2.15
C ASP A 724 -28.25 -23.54 1.58
N ILE A 725 -27.20 -23.91 2.34
CA ILE A 725 -26.21 -24.91 1.94
C ILE A 725 -26.80 -26.34 1.92
N THR A 726 -27.86 -26.61 2.67
CA THR A 726 -28.50 -27.94 2.75
C THR A 726 -29.62 -28.17 1.73
N THR A 727 -30.31 -27.13 1.27
CA THR A 727 -31.35 -27.26 0.24
C THR A 727 -30.72 -27.32 -1.15
N GLY A 728 -30.55 -28.52 -1.69
CA GLY A 728 -29.91 -28.78 -2.99
C GLY A 728 -30.60 -28.17 -4.22
N SER A 729 -30.52 -26.86 -4.38
CA SER A 729 -30.91 -26.12 -5.59
C SER A 729 -29.68 -25.42 -6.16
N GLN A 730 -29.47 -25.58 -7.47
CA GLN A 730 -28.29 -25.17 -8.22
C GLN A 730 -27.87 -23.70 -8.00
N HIS A 731 -26.57 -23.50 -7.75
CA HIS A 731 -25.77 -22.29 -7.98
C HIS A 731 -26.44 -20.93 -7.76
N VAL A 732 -26.66 -20.49 -6.51
CA VAL A 732 -26.43 -19.10 -6.03
C VAL A 732 -26.52 -19.13 -4.50
N LEU A 733 -25.42 -18.81 -3.79
CA LEU A 733 -25.51 -18.37 -2.39
C LEU A 733 -26.18 -17.00 -2.36
N SER A 734 -27.11 -16.74 -1.45
CA SER A 734 -27.70 -15.39 -1.31
C SER A 734 -26.61 -14.33 -1.13
N ASP A 735 -26.79 -13.12 -1.65
CA ASP A 735 -25.75 -12.07 -1.64
C ASP A 735 -25.26 -11.74 -0.21
N GLU A 736 -26.15 -11.84 0.77
CA GLU A 736 -25.83 -11.68 2.19
C GLU A 736 -24.98 -12.85 2.70
N ALA A 737 -25.23 -14.08 2.26
CA ALA A 737 -24.42 -15.26 2.57
C ALA A 737 -23.00 -15.18 2.00
N ALA A 738 -22.88 -14.77 0.74
CA ALA A 738 -21.60 -14.62 0.05
C ALA A 738 -20.72 -13.52 0.68
N GLU A 739 -21.31 -12.41 1.12
CA GLU A 739 -20.61 -11.31 1.76
C GLU A 739 -20.03 -11.71 3.14
N VAL A 740 -20.74 -12.53 3.92
CA VAL A 740 -20.22 -13.05 5.20
C VAL A 740 -19.10 -14.07 5.01
N VAL A 741 -19.24 -15.01 4.07
CA VAL A 741 -18.17 -15.98 3.74
C VAL A 741 -16.92 -15.26 3.22
N TYR A 742 -17.10 -14.19 2.43
CA TYR A 742 -16.00 -13.33 1.97
C TYR A 742 -15.32 -12.57 3.12
N LEU A 743 -16.08 -12.10 4.11
CA LEU A 743 -15.54 -11.46 5.32
C LEU A 743 -14.83 -12.46 6.26
N MET A 744 -15.29 -13.70 6.33
CA MET A 744 -14.66 -14.78 7.11
C MET A 744 -13.27 -15.14 6.60
N ARG A 745 -13.04 -15.10 5.27
CA ARG A 745 -11.72 -15.29 4.64
C ARG A 745 -10.67 -14.26 5.07
N ARG A 746 -11.08 -13.14 5.68
CA ARG A 746 -10.21 -12.01 6.07
C ARG A 746 -10.20 -11.69 7.56
N ALA A 747 -10.74 -12.55 8.43
CA ALA A 747 -10.91 -12.23 9.84
C ALA A 747 -9.60 -12.33 10.66
N SER A 748 -8.74 -11.32 10.54
CA SER A 748 -7.94 -10.79 11.66
C SER A 748 -8.59 -9.48 12.13
N SER A 749 -9.23 -9.54 13.30
CA SER A 749 -9.78 -8.45 14.11
C SER A 749 -10.71 -7.42 13.44
N ILE A 750 -12.03 -7.67 13.40
CA ILE A 750 -13.02 -6.58 13.34
C ILE A 750 -14.32 -6.95 14.09
N SER A 751 -14.59 -6.30 15.22
CA SER A 751 -15.95 -6.08 15.74
C SER A 751 -16.31 -4.61 15.47
N ASN A 752 -17.21 -4.32 14.51
CA ASN A 752 -18.05 -3.10 14.44
C ASN A 752 -18.81 -2.88 13.11
N LYS A 753 -18.64 -3.74 12.09
CA LYS A 753 -19.29 -3.50 10.78
C LYS A 753 -20.78 -3.88 10.69
N TYR A 754 -21.31 -4.74 11.57
CA TYR A 754 -22.69 -5.23 11.46
C TYR A 754 -23.80 -4.25 11.86
N ALA A 755 -23.50 -3.16 12.58
CA ALA A 755 -24.54 -2.26 13.10
C ALA A 755 -25.07 -1.23 12.07
N LYS A 756 -24.39 -1.00 10.94
CA LYS A 756 -24.75 0.06 9.97
C LYS A 756 -25.59 -0.44 8.78
N VAL A 757 -25.48 -1.72 8.40
CA VAL A 757 -26.21 -2.29 7.24
C VAL A 757 -27.71 -2.38 7.53
N GLN A 758 -28.11 -2.80 8.74
CA GLN A 758 -29.53 -2.92 9.10
C GLN A 758 -30.31 -1.60 9.17
N LYS A 759 -29.66 -0.49 9.56
CA LYS A 759 -30.33 0.83 9.61
C LYS A 759 -30.70 1.36 8.22
N LYS A 760 -30.03 0.90 7.15
CA LYS A 760 -30.34 1.28 5.77
C LYS A 760 -31.53 0.47 5.23
N ASN A 761 -31.64 -0.82 5.58
CA ASN A 761 -32.76 -1.67 5.17
C ASN A 761 -34.08 -1.33 5.89
N LEU A 762 -34.05 -0.90 7.16
CA LEU A 762 -35.25 -0.42 7.86
C LEU A 762 -35.79 0.92 7.32
N ARG A 763 -34.96 1.78 6.73
CA ARG A 763 -35.41 3.04 6.13
C ARG A 763 -36.00 2.86 4.73
N LYS A 764 -35.52 1.89 3.95
CA LYS A 764 -36.11 1.54 2.64
C LYS A 764 -37.49 0.88 2.75
N LYS A 765 -37.73 0.05 3.78
CA LYS A 765 -39.07 -0.56 4.03
C LYS A 765 -40.14 0.44 4.50
N LYS A 766 -39.75 1.61 5.04
CA LYS A 766 -40.70 2.65 5.49
C LYS A 766 -41.14 3.64 4.41
N ALA A 767 -40.50 3.65 3.23
CA ALA A 767 -40.80 4.58 2.14
C ALA A 767 -41.68 3.97 1.02
N LEU A 768 -42.09 2.70 1.16
CA LEU A 768 -42.86 1.94 0.16
C LEU A 768 -44.21 1.43 0.71
N GLY A 769 -44.75 2.08 1.75
CA GLY A 769 -45.97 1.64 2.43
C GLY A 769 -46.86 2.79 2.90
N GLU A 770 -47.29 3.63 1.97
CA GLU A 770 -48.55 4.39 2.03
C GLU A 770 -49.13 4.42 0.61
N VAL A 771 -49.88 3.36 0.25
CA VAL A 771 -51.25 3.29 -0.32
C VAL A 771 -51.66 1.83 -0.28
#